data_AF-A0A0A2W5E1-F1
#
_entry.id   AF-A0A0A2W5E1-F1
#
_cell.length_a   1.000
_cell.length_b   1.000
_cell.length_c   1.000
_cell.angle_alpha   90.00
_cell.angle_beta   90.00
_cell.angle_gamma   90.00
#
_symmetry.space_group_name_H-M   'P 1'
#
loop_
_entity.id
_entity.type
_entity.pdbx_description
1 polymer ?
#
loop_
_entity_poly.entity_id
_entity_poly.type
_entity_poly.pdbx_seq_one_letter_code
_entity_poly.pdbx_strand_id
1 'polypeptide(L)'
;MATIHVDGKEYEVNGADNLLEACLSLGLDIPYFCWHPALGSVGACRQCAVKQYQNAEDTRGRLVMSCMTPASDGTFISIDDGEAKQFRESVVEWLMTNHPHDCPVCEEGGNCHLQDMTVMTGHSFRRYRFTKRTHRNQDLGPFISHEMNRCIACYRCVRYYKDYADGKDLGVYGAHDNVYFGRPEDGTLESEFSGNLVEICPTGVFTDKTHSERYNRKWDMQFAPSICQQCSLGCNTSPGERYGELRRIENRYNGTVNHYFLCDRGRFGYGYVNLKDRPRQPVQRRGDDLITLNAEQAMQGAADILRQSKKVIGIGSPRASVESNFALRELVGAENFYTGIAAGEQARLQLMLKVLRDSGIHTPALREIESYDAVLILGEDVTQTGARAALAIRQAVKGKAREMAAAQKVADWQIAAILNIGQNAKHPLFVTNVDSTRLDDIAAWTYRAPVEDQARLGFAIANALDSNSPAVELGRDLKNKVDVIVQALAGAKKPLIVSGTNAGSEAVIQAAANVAKALKGRGADVGVTMIARAVNSVGLGMIGGGSLEEALSELESGAADAVVVLENDLHRHASAARVDAALSKAPLVMVIDHQRTAIMDKAHLVLSAASFAESDGTVINNEGRAQRFFQVYDPAYYDTSVTMFESWRWLHSLHSTVQSRDVDWTQLDHVIDACVKVLPQLAGIKDAAPDASFRIKGQKLSRSPIRSSGRTAMRANISVHEPRQPQDKDTMFAFSMEGNNSPLADRQQIPFAWAPGWNSPQAWNKFQAEVGGHLRHGDPGVRLIEASDTGLDYFTSVPDTFHAEEGKWRIAPYYHLFGSDEMSQRSPVFQKRMVEPYIKLNPADAAKLGVNAGSLISFSYEGQTLSLPLQLSEGLVAGQVGLPMGGCAMSWLTPEVIDILLSILKAVVILLVVVTCGAFMSFGERRLLGLFQNRYGPNRVGWGGSLQLVADMIKMFFKEDWIPKFSDRVIFTLAPMIAFTSLLLAFAIVPVSPSWVVADLNIGILFFLMLAGLAVYAVLFAGWSSNNKYSLLGAMRASAQTLSYEVFLGLSLMGVVAQAGSFNMADIVNNQAHLWNIIPQFFGFVTFAIAGVAVCHRHPFDQPEAEQELADGYHIEYSGMKFGLFFVGEYIGIVTVSALIVTLFFGGWHGPWLPPFIWFALKTAFFMMMFILIRAALPRPRYDQVMSFGWKVCLPLTLINLLVTAAVILYQAP
;
A
#
# COMPACT_ATOMS: atom_id res chain seq x y z
N MET A 1 -1.13 -45.48 15.60
CA MET A 1 0.25 -45.25 16.04
C MET A 1 1.14 -46.27 15.37
N ALA A 2 2.33 -45.87 14.93
CA ALA A 2 3.35 -46.70 14.33
C ALA A 2 4.68 -46.41 15.02
N THR A 3 5.49 -47.44 15.25
CA THR A 3 6.82 -47.30 15.83
C THR A 3 7.85 -47.22 14.70
N ILE A 4 8.61 -46.12 14.67
CA ILE A 4 9.71 -45.92 13.71
C ILE A 4 11.03 -45.80 14.46
N HIS A 5 12.10 -46.30 13.84
CA HIS A 5 13.46 -46.19 14.34
C HIS A 5 14.24 -45.22 13.46
N VAL A 6 14.70 -44.11 14.04
CA VAL A 6 15.46 -43.06 13.35
C VAL A 6 16.83 -42.92 13.99
N ASP A 7 17.88 -43.19 13.23
CA ASP A 7 19.28 -43.10 13.69
C ASP A 7 19.52 -43.87 15.02
N GLY A 8 18.90 -45.05 15.12
CA GLY A 8 19.02 -45.96 16.27
C GLY A 8 18.12 -45.61 17.47
N LYS A 9 17.29 -44.57 17.37
CA LYS A 9 16.31 -44.19 18.41
C LYS A 9 14.89 -44.55 17.99
N GLU A 10 14.10 -45.04 18.94
CA GLU A 10 12.70 -45.41 18.73
C GLU A 10 11.77 -44.21 19.00
N TYR A 11 10.78 -44.05 18.12
CA TYR A 11 9.77 -43.00 18.21
C TYR A 11 8.39 -43.54 17.85
N GLU A 12 7.37 -43.09 18.57
CA GLU A 12 5.97 -43.33 18.20
C GLU A 12 5.44 -42.18 17.35
N VAL A 13 4.79 -42.51 16.24
CA VAL A 13 4.26 -41.53 15.28
C VAL A 13 2.87 -41.92 14.77
N ASN A 14 2.20 -40.98 14.12
CA ASN A 14 0.95 -41.26 13.42
C ASN A 14 1.25 -41.97 12.09
N GLY A 15 0.74 -43.21 11.95
CA GLY A 15 0.96 -44.02 10.75
C GLY A 15 0.21 -43.56 9.50
N ALA A 16 -0.70 -42.59 9.63
CA ALA A 16 -1.35 -41.93 8.50
C ALA A 16 -0.41 -40.96 7.76
N ASP A 17 0.59 -40.44 8.46
CA ASP A 17 1.48 -39.41 7.95
C ASP A 17 2.53 -40.00 7.01
N ASN A 18 3.11 -39.12 6.19
CA ASN A 18 4.36 -39.46 5.51
C ASN A 18 5.53 -39.34 6.49
N LEU A 19 6.62 -40.03 6.18
CA LEU A 19 7.80 -40.10 7.02
C LEU A 19 8.45 -38.73 7.25
N LEU A 20 8.37 -37.80 6.29
CA LEU A 20 8.90 -36.44 6.46
C LEU A 20 8.14 -35.70 7.57
N GLU A 21 6.82 -35.68 7.47
CA GLU A 21 5.91 -35.02 8.41
C GLU A 21 6.03 -35.61 9.83
N ALA A 22 6.10 -36.94 9.92
CA ALA A 22 6.34 -37.64 11.18
C ALA A 22 7.67 -37.21 11.82
N CYS A 23 8.77 -37.22 11.06
CA CYS A 23 10.08 -36.79 11.57
C CYS A 23 10.10 -35.29 11.96
N LEU A 24 9.50 -34.41 11.16
CA LEU A 24 9.44 -32.98 11.47
C LEU A 24 8.61 -32.71 12.74
N SER A 25 7.52 -33.45 12.96
CA SER A 25 6.69 -33.37 14.17
C SER A 25 7.47 -33.77 15.43
N LEU A 26 8.36 -34.75 15.32
CA LEU A 26 9.31 -35.13 16.38
C LEU A 26 10.42 -34.10 16.61
N GLY A 27 10.51 -33.07 15.75
CA GLY A 27 11.56 -32.05 15.79
C GLY A 27 12.85 -32.45 15.07
N LEU A 28 12.89 -33.59 14.39
CA LEU A 28 14.04 -34.06 13.61
C LEU A 28 14.18 -33.27 12.32
N ASP A 29 15.41 -32.94 11.93
CA ASP A 29 15.69 -32.10 10.77
C ASP A 29 15.92 -32.93 9.50
N ILE A 30 14.93 -32.93 8.61
CA ILE A 30 15.06 -33.47 7.25
C ILE A 30 14.89 -32.32 6.24
N PRO A 31 15.89 -32.02 5.39
CA PRO A 31 15.77 -30.96 4.40
C PRO A 31 14.65 -31.20 3.37
N TYR A 32 13.90 -30.17 2.96
CA TYR A 32 12.85 -30.28 1.95
C TYR A 32 12.62 -28.99 1.17
N PHE A 33 11.90 -29.06 0.03
CA PHE A 33 11.45 -27.86 -0.70
C PHE A 33 10.01 -27.94 -1.20
N CYS A 34 9.65 -28.99 -1.94
CA CYS A 34 8.35 -29.08 -2.62
C CYS A 34 7.19 -29.48 -1.72
N TRP A 35 7.48 -29.98 -0.52
CA TRP A 35 6.48 -30.32 0.48
C TRP A 35 6.05 -29.06 1.25
N HIS A 36 4.78 -29.00 1.61
CA HIS A 36 4.22 -28.01 2.52
C HIS A 36 3.06 -28.68 3.29
N PRO A 37 2.89 -28.43 4.60
CA PRO A 37 1.88 -29.12 5.41
C PRO A 37 0.47 -29.04 4.81
N ALA A 38 0.04 -27.84 4.40
CA ALA A 38 -1.29 -27.66 3.81
C ALA A 38 -1.45 -28.15 2.37
N LEU A 39 -0.36 -28.49 1.66
CA LEU A 39 -0.41 -28.87 0.24
C LEU A 39 -0.10 -30.35 0.01
N GLY A 40 0.60 -31.02 0.94
CA GLY A 40 1.13 -32.38 0.77
C GLY A 40 2.41 -32.42 -0.09
N SER A 41 2.72 -33.59 -0.65
CA SER A 41 3.92 -33.79 -1.49
C SER A 41 3.63 -34.12 -2.95
N VAL A 42 4.61 -33.83 -3.80
CA VAL A 42 4.70 -34.33 -5.19
C VAL A 42 6.08 -34.94 -5.50
N GLY A 43 6.98 -35.03 -4.51
CA GLY A 43 8.31 -35.62 -4.67
C GLY A 43 9.23 -34.93 -5.69
N ALA A 44 8.94 -33.68 -6.10
CA ALA A 44 9.66 -33.00 -7.18
C ALA A 44 11.13 -32.67 -6.84
N CYS A 45 11.41 -32.23 -5.61
CA CYS A 45 12.74 -31.71 -5.26
C CYS A 45 13.77 -32.78 -4.86
N ARG A 46 13.34 -33.97 -4.41
CA ARG A 46 14.20 -35.05 -3.89
C ARG A 46 15.11 -34.68 -2.68
N GLN A 47 14.95 -33.50 -2.11
CA GLN A 47 15.78 -32.99 -1.01
C GLN A 47 15.58 -33.75 0.31
N CYS A 48 14.43 -34.40 0.50
CA CYS A 48 14.07 -35.13 1.73
C CYS A 48 14.56 -36.59 1.75
N ALA A 49 15.65 -36.87 1.02
CA ALA A 49 16.20 -38.22 0.92
C ALA A 49 16.72 -38.70 2.27
N VAL A 50 16.34 -39.91 2.65
CA VAL A 50 16.83 -40.63 3.83
C VAL A 50 17.19 -42.06 3.44
N LYS A 51 18.04 -42.70 4.23
CA LYS A 51 18.38 -44.12 4.06
C LYS A 51 17.35 -44.95 4.82
N GLN A 52 16.63 -45.85 4.15
CA GLN A 52 15.69 -46.79 4.77
C GLN A 52 16.27 -48.20 4.73
N TYR A 53 16.17 -48.91 5.85
CA TYR A 53 16.62 -50.28 6.05
C TYR A 53 15.41 -51.22 6.15
N GLN A 54 15.58 -52.48 5.80
CA GLN A 54 14.52 -53.48 5.90
C GLN A 54 14.22 -53.87 7.35
N ASN A 55 15.25 -53.90 8.20
CA ASN A 55 15.19 -54.23 9.62
C ASN A 55 16.47 -53.73 10.31
N ALA A 56 16.63 -54.00 11.60
CA ALA A 56 17.80 -53.60 12.39
C ALA A 56 19.12 -54.25 11.95
N GLU A 57 19.09 -55.37 11.21
CA GLU A 57 20.28 -56.13 10.78
C GLU A 57 20.75 -55.73 9.37
N ASP A 58 19.89 -55.05 8.59
CA ASP A 58 20.21 -54.57 7.25
C ASP A 58 21.20 -53.40 7.34
N THR A 59 22.39 -53.60 6.77
CA THR A 59 23.46 -52.60 6.72
C THR A 59 23.57 -51.91 5.35
N ARG A 60 22.84 -52.39 4.34
CA ARG A 60 22.92 -51.85 2.97
C ARG A 60 21.92 -50.74 2.77
N GLY A 61 20.66 -50.95 3.17
CA GLY A 61 19.55 -50.01 3.02
C GLY A 61 19.33 -49.48 1.58
N ARG A 62 18.36 -48.59 1.41
CA ARG A 62 18.06 -47.91 0.15
C ARG A 62 17.71 -46.44 0.38
N LEU A 63 18.04 -45.57 -0.58
CA LEU A 63 17.60 -44.18 -0.53
C LEU A 63 16.11 -44.08 -0.87
N VAL A 64 15.35 -43.43 0.00
CA VAL A 64 13.93 -43.14 -0.20
C VAL A 64 13.63 -41.67 0.06
N MET A 65 12.57 -41.17 -0.58
CA MET A 65 12.10 -39.81 -0.34
C MET A 65 11.06 -39.84 0.79
N SER A 66 11.43 -39.33 1.95
CA SER A 66 10.56 -39.38 3.15
C SER A 66 9.18 -38.77 2.93
N CYS A 67 9.07 -37.68 2.15
CA CYS A 67 7.77 -37.06 1.82
C CYS A 67 6.82 -37.92 0.95
N MET A 68 7.33 -38.99 0.33
CA MET A 68 6.56 -39.93 -0.50
C MET A 68 6.53 -41.34 0.11
N THR A 69 7.02 -41.50 1.34
CA THR A 69 7.13 -42.78 2.05
C THR A 69 6.21 -42.73 3.26
N PRO A 70 5.32 -43.70 3.48
CA PRO A 70 4.47 -43.73 4.66
C PRO A 70 5.28 -44.00 5.94
N ALA A 71 4.85 -43.46 7.07
CA ALA A 71 5.41 -43.77 8.39
C ALA A 71 4.84 -45.10 8.91
N SER A 72 5.37 -46.23 8.42
CA SER A 72 4.86 -47.57 8.77
C SER A 72 5.52 -48.14 10.02
N ASP A 73 4.82 -49.02 10.74
CA ASP A 73 5.34 -49.71 11.91
C ASP A 73 6.57 -50.56 11.57
N GLY A 74 7.58 -50.56 12.44
CA GLY A 74 8.85 -51.25 12.23
C GLY A 74 9.75 -50.63 11.15
N THR A 75 9.53 -49.37 10.77
CA THR A 75 10.38 -48.69 9.77
C THR A 75 11.72 -48.27 10.40
N PHE A 76 12.83 -48.71 9.83
CA PHE A 76 14.18 -48.27 10.18
C PHE A 76 14.71 -47.28 9.16
N ILE A 77 15.06 -46.06 9.60
CA ILE A 77 15.72 -45.07 8.77
C ILE A 77 16.96 -44.47 9.43
N SER A 78 17.84 -43.92 8.61
CA SER A 78 18.89 -43.03 9.03
C SER A 78 18.82 -41.71 8.26
N ILE A 79 18.72 -40.61 9.00
CA ILE A 79 18.84 -39.25 8.46
C ILE A 79 20.32 -38.89 8.34
N ASP A 80 21.16 -39.41 9.24
CA ASP A 80 22.57 -39.07 9.33
C ASP A 80 23.52 -39.89 8.42
N ASP A 81 22.98 -40.86 7.67
CA ASP A 81 23.70 -41.69 6.71
C ASP A 81 24.52 -40.86 5.69
N GLY A 82 25.74 -41.34 5.40
CA GLY A 82 26.70 -40.65 4.55
C GLY A 82 26.25 -40.56 3.09
N GLU A 83 25.64 -41.62 2.54
CA GLU A 83 25.12 -41.61 1.16
C GLU A 83 23.94 -40.65 1.05
N ALA A 84 23.02 -40.65 2.02
CA ALA A 84 21.89 -39.72 2.07
C ALA A 84 22.33 -38.25 2.21
N LYS A 85 23.38 -37.96 2.99
CA LYS A 85 23.99 -36.61 3.08
C LYS A 85 24.56 -36.16 1.74
N GLN A 86 25.40 -37.00 1.12
CA GLN A 86 26.01 -36.70 -0.18
C GLN A 86 24.97 -36.50 -1.29
N PHE A 87 23.89 -37.29 -1.27
CA PHE A 87 22.78 -37.13 -2.21
C PHE A 87 22.09 -35.77 -2.03
N ARG A 88 21.79 -35.36 -0.78
CA ARG A 88 21.17 -34.07 -0.48
C ARG A 88 22.04 -32.88 -0.87
N GLU A 89 23.36 -32.96 -0.65
CA GLU A 89 24.31 -31.94 -1.12
C GLU A 89 24.30 -31.82 -2.65
N SER A 90 24.25 -32.96 -3.35
CA SER A 90 24.19 -33.00 -4.82
C SER A 90 22.89 -32.38 -5.35
N VAL A 91 21.75 -32.63 -4.69
CA VAL A 91 20.47 -32.01 -5.04
C VAL A 91 20.53 -30.49 -4.90
N VAL A 92 21.07 -29.96 -3.79
CA VAL A 92 21.25 -28.52 -3.62
C VAL A 92 22.13 -27.95 -4.73
N GLU A 93 23.24 -28.62 -5.07
CA GLU A 93 24.11 -28.17 -6.16
C GLU A 93 23.37 -28.10 -7.51
N TRP A 94 22.55 -29.11 -7.83
CA TRP A 94 21.74 -29.13 -9.05
C TRP A 94 20.74 -27.97 -9.09
N LEU A 95 20.04 -27.70 -7.99
CA LEU A 95 19.12 -26.56 -7.90
C LEU A 95 19.85 -25.22 -8.05
N MET A 96 21.09 -25.13 -7.56
CA MET A 96 21.94 -23.94 -7.66
C MET A 96 22.59 -23.73 -9.03
N THR A 97 22.48 -24.69 -9.96
CA THR A 97 23.02 -24.58 -11.32
C THR A 97 22.49 -23.35 -12.02
N ASN A 98 21.17 -23.15 -11.99
CA ASN A 98 20.49 -22.02 -12.64
C ASN A 98 20.07 -20.91 -11.66
N HIS A 99 20.03 -21.17 -10.35
CA HIS A 99 19.69 -20.15 -9.36
C HIS A 99 20.75 -19.02 -9.32
N PRO A 100 20.36 -17.73 -9.32
CA PRO A 100 21.27 -16.59 -9.33
C PRO A 100 21.99 -16.42 -7.99
N HIS A 101 23.02 -15.56 -7.97
CA HIS A 101 23.76 -15.21 -6.75
C HIS A 101 23.16 -13.97 -6.06
N ASP A 102 21.83 -13.90 -6.02
CA ASP A 102 21.09 -12.72 -5.58
C ASP A 102 20.90 -12.64 -4.07
N CYS A 103 21.35 -13.63 -3.29
CA CYS A 103 21.16 -13.63 -1.83
C CYS A 103 21.42 -12.26 -1.14
N PRO A 104 22.46 -11.48 -1.51
CA PRO A 104 22.70 -10.16 -0.92
C PRO A 104 21.68 -9.07 -1.28
N VAL A 105 20.99 -9.17 -2.42
CA VAL A 105 20.01 -8.19 -2.93
C VAL A 105 18.56 -8.70 -2.88
N CYS A 106 18.36 -10.01 -2.74
CA CYS A 106 17.07 -10.65 -2.61
C CYS A 106 16.44 -10.30 -1.26
N GLU A 107 15.21 -9.83 -1.28
CA GLU A 107 14.44 -9.36 -0.12
C GLU A 107 14.18 -10.45 0.91
N GLU A 108 14.06 -11.70 0.45
CA GLU A 108 13.89 -12.87 1.31
C GLU A 108 15.19 -13.43 1.86
N GLY A 109 16.36 -12.84 1.57
CA GLY A 109 17.62 -13.33 2.16
C GLY A 109 17.57 -13.35 3.69
N GLY A 110 17.89 -14.54 4.22
CA GLY A 110 17.69 -15.10 5.57
C GLY A 110 16.28 -15.02 6.17
N ASN A 111 15.27 -14.83 5.32
CA ASN A 111 13.92 -15.39 5.49
C ASN A 111 13.64 -16.51 4.47
N CYS A 112 14.68 -17.00 3.77
CA CYS A 112 14.59 -17.87 2.60
C CYS A 112 14.82 -19.33 2.97
N HIS A 113 13.87 -20.20 2.63
CA HIS A 113 13.95 -21.62 2.94
C HIS A 113 15.08 -22.32 2.17
N LEU A 114 15.38 -21.91 0.94
CA LEU A 114 16.56 -22.38 0.20
C LEU A 114 17.86 -22.11 0.93
N GLN A 115 17.98 -20.97 1.61
CA GLN A 115 19.16 -20.68 2.41
C GLN A 115 19.24 -21.58 3.64
N ASP A 116 18.13 -21.74 4.37
CA ASP A 116 18.06 -22.65 5.53
C ASP A 116 18.50 -24.07 5.15
N MET A 117 17.94 -24.62 4.07
CA MET A 117 18.26 -25.98 3.62
C MET A 117 19.69 -26.10 3.10
N THR A 118 20.22 -25.08 2.42
CA THR A 118 21.62 -25.07 1.95
C THR A 118 22.57 -25.14 3.15
N VAL A 119 22.35 -24.31 4.16
CA VAL A 119 23.17 -24.31 5.40
C VAL A 119 23.04 -25.64 6.13
N MET A 120 21.83 -26.18 6.27
CA MET A 120 21.58 -27.46 6.93
C MET A 120 22.29 -28.64 6.25
N THR A 121 22.41 -28.62 4.92
CA THR A 121 23.13 -29.66 4.17
C THR A 121 24.65 -29.50 4.18
N GLY A 122 25.20 -28.36 4.60
CA GLY A 122 26.64 -28.10 4.57
C GLY A 122 27.23 -27.82 3.18
N HIS A 123 26.39 -27.64 2.15
CA HIS A 123 26.86 -27.38 0.79
C HIS A 123 27.54 -26.01 0.68
N SER A 124 28.81 -26.00 0.28
CA SER A 124 29.67 -24.80 0.29
C SER A 124 30.28 -24.41 -1.06
N PHE A 125 30.31 -25.32 -2.06
CA PHE A 125 30.99 -25.09 -3.33
C PHE A 125 30.12 -25.44 -4.54
N ARG A 126 30.12 -24.59 -5.57
CA ARG A 126 29.41 -24.83 -6.84
C ARG A 126 30.42 -25.17 -7.93
N ARG A 127 30.27 -26.32 -8.59
CA ARG A 127 31.15 -26.73 -9.71
C ARG A 127 30.72 -26.16 -11.07
N TYR A 128 29.46 -25.73 -11.18
CA TYR A 128 28.92 -25.17 -12.42
C TYR A 128 29.52 -23.80 -12.74
N ARG A 129 30.15 -23.69 -13.92
CA ARG A 129 30.90 -22.49 -14.37
C ARG A 129 30.36 -21.83 -15.64
N PHE A 130 29.27 -22.33 -16.19
CA PHE A 130 28.71 -21.86 -17.46
C PHE A 130 27.60 -20.82 -17.23
N THR A 131 27.08 -20.25 -18.30
CA THR A 131 25.97 -19.30 -18.25
C THR A 131 24.73 -19.94 -17.64
N LYS A 132 24.05 -19.20 -16.76
CA LYS A 132 22.79 -19.62 -16.14
C LYS A 132 21.62 -19.26 -17.06
N ARG A 133 20.54 -20.05 -17.03
CA ARG A 133 19.29 -19.67 -17.68
C ARG A 133 18.76 -18.36 -17.09
N THR A 134 18.10 -17.57 -17.93
CA THR A 134 17.38 -16.38 -17.46
C THR A 134 15.95 -16.34 -18.01
N HIS A 135 15.07 -15.74 -17.23
CA HIS A 135 13.65 -15.56 -17.50
C HIS A 135 13.31 -14.08 -17.35
N ARG A 136 12.31 -13.63 -18.11
CA ARG A 136 11.73 -12.30 -17.97
C ARG A 136 10.76 -12.29 -16.80
N ASN A 137 10.88 -11.29 -15.94
CA ASN A 137 9.93 -11.05 -14.86
C ASN A 137 8.61 -10.48 -15.41
N GLN A 138 7.50 -10.83 -14.76
CA GLN A 138 6.17 -10.34 -15.10
C GLN A 138 5.68 -9.32 -14.09
N ASP A 139 4.81 -8.41 -14.52
CA ASP A 139 4.02 -7.63 -13.57
C ASP A 139 2.84 -8.48 -13.10
N LEU A 140 2.84 -8.81 -11.80
CA LEU A 140 1.76 -9.57 -11.14
C LEU A 140 0.83 -8.66 -10.34
N GLY A 141 0.97 -7.34 -10.52
CA GLY A 141 0.15 -6.31 -9.89
C GLY A 141 0.85 -5.55 -8.76
N PRO A 142 0.07 -4.87 -7.91
CA PRO A 142 0.64 -3.93 -6.93
C PRO A 142 1.17 -4.60 -5.65
N PHE A 143 0.77 -5.84 -5.36
CA PHE A 143 1.10 -6.50 -4.09
C PHE A 143 2.36 -7.37 -4.15
N ILE A 144 2.59 -8.07 -5.27
CA ILE A 144 3.62 -9.11 -5.38
C ILE A 144 4.58 -8.75 -6.50
N SER A 145 5.88 -8.80 -6.20
CA SER A 145 6.95 -8.74 -7.19
C SER A 145 7.29 -10.13 -7.69
N HIS A 146 7.73 -10.23 -8.94
CA HIS A 146 8.11 -11.48 -9.58
C HIS A 146 9.59 -11.46 -9.98
N GLU A 147 10.39 -12.39 -9.46
CA GLU A 147 11.78 -12.62 -9.85
C GLU A 147 11.99 -14.09 -10.23
N MET A 148 11.64 -14.42 -11.47
CA MET A 148 11.53 -15.80 -11.94
C MET A 148 12.88 -16.53 -12.00
N ASN A 149 13.99 -15.79 -12.11
CA ASN A 149 15.33 -16.37 -12.13
C ASN A 149 15.67 -17.12 -10.84
N ARG A 150 15.02 -16.78 -9.72
CA ARG A 150 15.21 -17.45 -8.42
C ARG A 150 14.47 -18.79 -8.31
N CYS A 151 13.68 -19.20 -9.31
CA CYS A 151 12.84 -20.38 -9.19
C CYS A 151 13.60 -21.71 -9.29
N ILE A 152 13.32 -22.60 -8.34
CA ILE A 152 13.85 -23.97 -8.28
C ILE A 152 12.86 -25.04 -8.79
N ALA A 153 11.77 -24.62 -9.44
CA ALA A 153 10.73 -25.49 -9.97
C ALA A 153 10.16 -26.50 -8.94
N CYS A 154 9.86 -26.04 -7.72
CA CYS A 154 9.30 -26.87 -6.65
C CYS A 154 7.78 -27.11 -6.76
N TYR A 155 7.09 -26.42 -7.68
CA TYR A 155 5.64 -26.48 -7.93
C TYR A 155 4.73 -26.01 -6.77
N ARG A 156 5.28 -25.51 -5.65
CA ARG A 156 4.47 -25.04 -4.51
C ARG A 156 3.52 -23.89 -4.87
N CYS A 157 3.99 -22.90 -5.64
CA CYS A 157 3.19 -21.73 -6.02
C CYS A 157 1.93 -22.11 -6.79
N VAL A 158 2.05 -22.96 -7.82
CA VAL A 158 0.92 -23.36 -8.65
C VAL A 158 -0.02 -24.30 -7.90
N ARG A 159 0.49 -25.23 -7.09
CA ARG A 159 -0.35 -26.10 -6.24
C ARG A 159 -1.16 -25.31 -5.22
N TYR A 160 -0.54 -24.31 -4.61
CA TYR A 160 -1.28 -23.41 -3.74
C TYR A 160 -2.30 -22.58 -4.53
N TYR A 161 -1.86 -21.87 -5.57
CA TYR A 161 -2.70 -20.90 -6.26
C TYR A 161 -3.88 -21.56 -6.98
N LYS A 162 -3.64 -22.64 -7.75
CA LYS A 162 -4.67 -23.38 -8.49
C LYS A 162 -5.41 -24.36 -7.59
N ASP A 163 -4.69 -25.29 -6.98
CA ASP A 163 -5.33 -26.46 -6.35
C ASP A 163 -5.90 -26.12 -4.96
N TYR A 164 -5.26 -25.22 -4.20
CA TYR A 164 -5.74 -24.82 -2.88
C TYR A 164 -6.71 -23.62 -2.95
N ALA A 165 -6.30 -22.54 -3.61
CA ALA A 165 -6.99 -21.25 -3.62
C ALA A 165 -7.91 -20.99 -4.84
N ASP A 166 -8.03 -21.94 -5.78
CA ASP A 166 -8.90 -21.86 -6.99
C ASP A 166 -8.60 -20.70 -7.95
N GLY A 167 -7.37 -20.14 -7.91
CA GLY A 167 -6.92 -19.15 -8.89
C GLY A 167 -6.71 -19.78 -10.27
N LYS A 168 -7.05 -19.05 -11.35
CA LYS A 168 -7.12 -19.60 -12.72
C LYS A 168 -5.99 -19.12 -13.63
N ASP A 169 -5.35 -18.02 -13.27
CA ASP A 169 -4.46 -17.21 -14.10
C ASP A 169 -2.95 -17.43 -13.83
N LEU A 170 -2.56 -18.35 -12.94
CA LEU A 170 -1.15 -18.73 -12.69
C LEU A 170 -0.87 -20.17 -13.13
N GLY A 171 0.18 -20.42 -13.89
CA GLY A 171 0.49 -21.74 -14.44
C GLY A 171 1.97 -22.07 -14.53
N VAL A 172 2.24 -23.23 -15.11
CA VAL A 172 3.57 -23.73 -15.46
C VAL A 172 3.64 -23.86 -16.97
N TYR A 173 4.68 -23.29 -17.58
CA TYR A 173 4.91 -23.31 -19.02
C TYR A 173 6.32 -23.79 -19.34
N GLY A 174 6.53 -24.33 -20.53
CA GLY A 174 7.82 -24.86 -20.97
C GLY A 174 8.09 -26.30 -20.53
N ALA A 175 9.33 -26.75 -20.68
CA ALA A 175 9.74 -28.14 -20.44
C ALA A 175 11.23 -28.24 -20.06
N HIS A 176 11.63 -29.38 -19.49
CA HIS A 176 13.01 -29.69 -19.08
C HIS A 176 13.60 -28.64 -18.13
N ASP A 177 14.71 -28.01 -18.50
CA ASP A 177 15.39 -26.98 -17.75
C ASP A 177 14.91 -25.56 -18.10
N ASN A 178 13.93 -25.40 -18.99
CA ASN A 178 13.30 -24.12 -19.34
C ASN A 178 11.83 -24.10 -18.93
N VAL A 179 11.58 -24.15 -17.62
CA VAL A 179 10.24 -24.12 -17.03
C VAL A 179 9.97 -22.75 -16.42
N TYR A 180 8.84 -22.15 -16.78
CA TYR A 180 8.38 -20.84 -16.35
C TYR A 180 7.14 -20.95 -15.47
N PHE A 181 7.13 -20.26 -14.32
CA PHE A 181 5.98 -20.20 -13.42
C PHE A 181 5.46 -18.77 -13.41
N GLY A 182 4.22 -18.55 -13.82
CA GLY A 182 3.68 -17.20 -13.94
C GLY A 182 2.34 -17.16 -14.65
N ARG A 183 1.94 -16.00 -15.13
CA ARG A 183 0.74 -15.81 -15.93
C ARG A 183 1.00 -16.10 -17.41
N PRO A 184 -0.04 -16.38 -18.22
CA PRO A 184 0.09 -16.35 -19.68
C PRO A 184 0.60 -15.00 -20.18
N GLU A 185 0.15 -13.90 -19.57
CA GLU A 185 0.50 -12.52 -19.91
C GLU A 185 0.60 -11.64 -18.65
N ASP A 186 1.35 -10.53 -18.74
CA ASP A 186 1.49 -9.54 -17.66
C ASP A 186 0.10 -9.06 -17.19
N GLY A 187 -0.10 -8.97 -15.88
CA GLY A 187 -1.39 -8.55 -15.31
C GLY A 187 -1.53 -8.89 -13.83
N THR A 188 -2.51 -8.28 -13.17
CA THR A 188 -2.69 -8.49 -11.73
C THR A 188 -3.41 -9.80 -11.42
N LEU A 189 -2.83 -10.62 -10.53
CA LEU A 189 -3.43 -11.88 -10.07
C LEU A 189 -4.87 -11.71 -9.57
N GLU A 190 -5.75 -12.61 -10.00
CA GLU A 190 -7.19 -12.54 -9.75
C GLU A 190 -7.61 -13.04 -8.35
N SER A 191 -6.90 -14.02 -7.79
CA SER A 191 -7.23 -14.64 -6.50
C SER A 191 -7.02 -13.67 -5.34
N GLU A 192 -7.95 -13.66 -4.40
CA GLU A 192 -7.92 -12.88 -3.15
C GLU A 192 -6.87 -13.34 -2.14
N PHE A 193 -6.19 -14.44 -2.43
CA PHE A 193 -5.18 -15.06 -1.58
C PHE A 193 -3.83 -15.17 -2.28
N SER A 194 -3.63 -14.37 -3.33
CA SER A 194 -2.41 -14.37 -4.13
C SER A 194 -1.17 -14.04 -3.29
N GLY A 195 -1.30 -13.18 -2.28
CA GLY A 195 -0.23 -12.72 -1.40
C GLY A 195 0.47 -13.82 -0.63
N ASN A 196 -0.19 -14.95 -0.38
CA ASN A 196 0.46 -16.08 0.29
C ASN A 196 1.53 -16.76 -0.58
N LEU A 197 1.61 -16.45 -1.89
CA LEU A 197 2.72 -16.88 -2.73
C LEU A 197 4.08 -16.44 -2.19
N VAL A 198 4.13 -15.30 -1.48
CA VAL A 198 5.36 -14.79 -0.84
C VAL A 198 5.89 -15.77 0.21
N GLU A 199 5.03 -16.33 1.06
CA GLU A 199 5.43 -17.30 2.10
C GLU A 199 5.45 -18.76 1.60
N ILE A 200 4.66 -19.06 0.57
CA ILE A 200 4.65 -20.37 -0.08
C ILE A 200 5.91 -20.58 -0.93
N CYS A 201 6.53 -19.53 -1.45
CA CYS A 201 7.75 -19.64 -2.23
C CYS A 201 8.97 -19.93 -1.35
N PRO A 202 9.74 -21.00 -1.58
CA PRO A 202 10.93 -21.29 -0.77
C PRO A 202 12.16 -20.44 -1.15
N THR A 203 12.13 -19.67 -2.24
CA THR A 203 13.34 -19.09 -2.86
C THR A 203 13.29 -17.59 -3.16
N GLY A 204 12.19 -16.90 -2.83
CA GLY A 204 12.04 -15.47 -3.09
C GLY A 204 11.75 -15.10 -4.55
N VAL A 205 11.08 -15.98 -5.30
CA VAL A 205 10.52 -15.68 -6.64
C VAL A 205 9.36 -14.71 -6.53
N PHE A 206 8.50 -14.93 -5.53
CA PHE A 206 7.41 -14.02 -5.18
C PHE A 206 7.83 -13.29 -3.92
N THR A 207 7.87 -11.97 -3.96
CA THR A 207 8.22 -11.13 -2.81
C THR A 207 7.14 -10.08 -2.59
N ASP A 208 6.99 -9.63 -1.34
CA ASP A 208 6.08 -8.54 -1.01
C ASP A 208 6.61 -7.23 -1.60
N LYS A 209 5.91 -6.70 -2.62
CA LYS A 209 6.31 -5.49 -3.35
C LYS A 209 6.37 -4.26 -2.44
N THR A 210 5.48 -4.20 -1.45
CA THR A 210 5.40 -3.08 -0.50
C THR A 210 6.58 -3.08 0.49
N HIS A 211 7.13 -4.25 0.78
CA HIS A 211 8.37 -4.43 1.53
C HIS A 211 9.60 -4.19 0.65
N SER A 212 9.61 -4.68 -0.60
CA SER A 212 10.71 -4.48 -1.56
C SER A 212 11.01 -3.01 -1.82
N GLU A 213 9.98 -2.15 -1.92
CA GLU A 213 10.15 -0.69 -2.08
C GLU A 213 10.91 -0.05 -0.91
N ARG A 214 10.87 -0.67 0.27
CA ARG A 214 11.43 -0.15 1.53
C ARG A 214 12.28 -1.21 2.21
N TYR A 215 13.19 -1.77 1.43
CA TYR A 215 13.99 -2.95 1.72
C TYR A 215 14.62 -3.02 3.13
N ASN A 216 14.36 -4.11 3.84
CA ASN A 216 15.00 -4.48 5.12
C ASN A 216 15.22 -6.00 5.18
N ARG A 217 16.03 -6.47 6.13
CA ARG A 217 16.17 -7.91 6.42
C ARG A 217 15.28 -8.32 7.58
N LYS A 218 14.93 -9.61 7.62
CA LYS A 218 14.19 -10.20 8.75
C LYS A 218 14.82 -9.88 10.10
N TRP A 219 16.15 -9.96 10.19
CA TRP A 219 16.87 -9.65 11.43
C TRP A 219 16.99 -8.16 11.75
N ASP A 220 16.65 -7.28 10.81
CA ASP A 220 16.56 -5.85 11.08
C ASP A 220 15.23 -5.48 11.72
N MET A 221 14.17 -6.24 11.46
CA MET A 221 12.81 -5.93 11.89
C MET A 221 12.51 -6.39 13.32
N GLN A 222 11.64 -5.62 13.96
CA GLN A 222 10.99 -5.97 15.22
C GLN A 222 9.56 -6.42 14.94
N PHE A 223 9.12 -7.48 15.61
CA PHE A 223 7.78 -8.06 15.43
C PHE A 223 7.01 -8.13 16.74
N ALA A 224 5.69 -8.13 16.65
CA ALA A 224 4.82 -8.50 17.78
C ALA A 224 3.69 -9.41 17.31
N PRO A 225 3.14 -10.30 18.15
CA PRO A 225 1.91 -11.00 17.82
C PRO A 225 0.78 -9.99 17.69
N SER A 226 -0.01 -10.10 16.63
CA SER A 226 -1.13 -9.18 16.40
C SER A 226 -2.31 -9.90 15.75
N ILE A 227 -3.37 -9.14 15.53
CA ILE A 227 -4.65 -9.57 14.93
C ILE A 227 -4.98 -8.62 13.78
N CYS A 228 -5.48 -9.17 12.68
CA CYS A 228 -5.93 -8.40 11.52
C CYS A 228 -7.11 -7.49 11.90
N GLN A 229 -6.93 -6.18 11.72
CA GLN A 229 -7.93 -5.15 12.08
C GLN A 229 -8.96 -4.84 10.97
N GLN A 230 -9.00 -5.64 9.89
CA GLN A 230 -9.74 -5.28 8.66
C GLN A 230 -11.13 -5.93 8.53
N CYS A 231 -11.45 -6.95 9.34
CA CYS A 231 -12.75 -7.63 9.33
C CYS A 231 -12.95 -8.47 10.60
N SER A 232 -14.15 -8.99 10.79
CA SER A 232 -14.55 -9.72 12.01
C SER A 232 -13.91 -11.10 12.21
N LEU A 233 -13.11 -11.64 11.29
CA LEU A 233 -12.59 -13.02 11.38
C LEU A 233 -11.44 -13.23 12.37
N GLY A 234 -10.73 -12.18 12.78
CA GLY A 234 -9.66 -12.30 13.79
C GLY A 234 -8.42 -13.09 13.34
N CYS A 235 -8.03 -13.03 12.07
CA CYS A 235 -6.80 -13.71 11.58
C CYS A 235 -5.55 -13.24 12.34
N ASN A 236 -4.71 -14.17 12.79
CA ASN A 236 -3.49 -13.89 13.55
C ASN A 236 -2.35 -13.46 12.61
N THR A 237 -1.70 -12.35 12.95
CA THR A 237 -0.67 -11.72 12.13
C THR A 237 0.61 -11.46 12.95
N SER A 238 1.72 -11.32 12.24
CA SER A 238 3.02 -10.89 12.75
C SER A 238 3.48 -9.66 11.97
N PRO A 239 3.02 -8.44 12.34
CA PRO A 239 3.54 -7.19 11.77
C PRO A 239 5.03 -7.01 12.11
N GLY A 240 5.83 -6.68 11.09
CA GLY A 240 7.24 -6.35 11.19
C GLY A 240 7.49 -4.86 10.98
N GLU A 241 8.17 -4.22 11.91
CA GLU A 241 8.50 -2.80 11.91
C GLU A 241 9.99 -2.54 11.70
N ARG A 242 10.29 -1.42 11.04
CA ARG A 242 11.63 -0.82 11.05
C ARG A 242 11.57 0.70 10.86
N TYR A 243 12.19 1.46 11.78
CA TYR A 243 12.28 2.93 11.77
C TYR A 243 10.94 3.67 11.95
N GLY A 244 10.09 3.20 12.84
CA GLY A 244 8.76 3.75 13.12
C GLY A 244 7.73 3.48 12.02
N GLU A 245 8.00 2.51 11.14
CA GLU A 245 7.12 2.16 10.01
C GLU A 245 6.92 0.66 9.91
N LEU A 246 5.68 0.24 9.70
CA LEU A 246 5.37 -1.14 9.34
C LEU A 246 5.89 -1.45 7.93
N ARG A 247 6.71 -2.49 7.83
CA ARG A 247 7.37 -2.91 6.61
C ARG A 247 6.64 -4.04 5.90
N ARG A 248 6.16 -5.03 6.65
CA ARG A 248 5.39 -6.19 6.15
C ARG A 248 4.52 -6.81 7.23
N ILE A 249 3.51 -7.58 6.81
CA ILE A 249 2.74 -8.46 7.69
C ILE A 249 2.95 -9.91 7.26
N GLU A 250 3.41 -10.74 8.19
CA GLU A 250 3.51 -12.20 8.02
C GLU A 250 2.29 -12.90 8.62
N ASN A 251 1.97 -14.08 8.09
CA ASN A 251 1.02 -14.99 8.74
C ASN A 251 1.61 -15.48 10.06
N ARG A 252 0.91 -15.22 11.16
CA ARG A 252 1.23 -15.86 12.44
C ARG A 252 0.43 -17.15 12.54
N TYR A 253 1.13 -18.26 12.74
CA TYR A 253 0.48 -19.56 12.82
C TYR A 253 -0.49 -19.60 14.00
N ASN A 254 -1.73 -20.00 13.73
CA ASN A 254 -2.71 -20.34 14.74
C ASN A 254 -3.44 -21.58 14.22
N GLY A 255 -3.34 -22.69 14.96
CA GLY A 255 -3.87 -23.98 14.56
C GLY A 255 -5.40 -24.03 14.48
N THR A 256 -6.13 -23.03 14.98
CA THR A 256 -7.60 -23.01 15.04
C THR A 256 -8.22 -21.98 14.08
N VAL A 257 -7.55 -20.83 13.88
CA VAL A 257 -8.06 -19.70 13.09
C VAL A 257 -7.55 -19.70 11.64
N ASN A 258 -6.41 -19.06 11.37
CA ASN A 258 -5.95 -18.80 9.99
C ASN A 258 -4.92 -19.82 9.47
N HIS A 259 -4.39 -20.69 10.33
CA HIS A 259 -3.41 -21.73 9.98
C HIS A 259 -2.17 -21.12 9.31
N TYR A 260 -1.91 -21.43 8.03
CA TYR A 260 -0.79 -20.88 7.26
C TYR A 260 -1.15 -19.69 6.35
N PHE A 261 -2.41 -19.25 6.28
CA PHE A 261 -2.86 -18.35 5.20
C PHE A 261 -3.64 -17.12 5.68
N LEU A 262 -3.33 -15.98 5.05
CA LEU A 262 -4.08 -14.71 5.17
C LEU A 262 -4.82 -14.38 3.87
N CYS A 263 -5.84 -13.52 3.93
CA CYS A 263 -6.34 -12.88 2.70
C CYS A 263 -5.46 -11.68 2.33
N ASP A 264 -5.51 -11.24 1.07
CA ASP A 264 -4.71 -10.11 0.59
C ASP A 264 -5.08 -8.79 1.31
N ARG A 265 -6.35 -8.64 1.75
CA ARG A 265 -6.78 -7.55 2.64
C ARG A 265 -6.00 -7.52 3.96
N GLY A 266 -5.88 -8.66 4.63
CA GLY A 266 -5.15 -8.73 5.90
C GLY A 266 -3.64 -8.60 5.75
N ARG A 267 -3.08 -9.01 4.60
CA ARG A 267 -1.65 -8.97 4.33
C ARG A 267 -1.15 -7.58 3.92
N PHE A 268 -1.86 -6.90 3.01
CA PHE A 268 -1.38 -5.64 2.41
C PHE A 268 -2.18 -4.41 2.84
N GLY A 269 -3.24 -4.58 3.64
CA GLY A 269 -4.13 -3.49 4.08
C GLY A 269 -3.55 -2.54 5.12
N TYR A 270 -2.32 -2.75 5.62
CA TYR A 270 -1.75 -2.01 6.77
C TYR A 270 -1.19 -0.61 6.44
N GLY A 271 -1.18 -0.20 5.18
CA GLY A 271 -0.53 1.04 4.74
C GLY A 271 -1.03 2.31 5.44
N TYR A 272 -2.25 2.31 5.97
CA TYR A 272 -2.84 3.43 6.73
C TYR A 272 -2.09 3.75 8.04
N VAL A 273 -1.33 2.81 8.61
CA VAL A 273 -0.50 3.04 9.79
C VAL A 273 0.71 3.93 9.46
N ASN A 274 1.23 3.82 8.23
CA ASN A 274 2.41 4.55 7.78
C ASN A 274 2.08 5.92 7.18
N LEU A 275 0.81 6.33 7.19
CA LEU A 275 0.39 7.61 6.63
C LEU A 275 0.98 8.78 7.40
N LYS A 276 1.43 9.80 6.66
CA LYS A 276 2.11 10.98 7.22
C LYS A 276 1.15 12.01 7.79
N ASP A 277 -0.11 12.00 7.36
CA ASP A 277 -1.16 12.92 7.80
C ASP A 277 -1.88 12.47 9.08
N ARG A 278 -1.47 11.34 9.68
CA ARG A 278 -2.01 10.87 10.96
C ARG A 278 -1.77 11.89 12.07
N PRO A 279 -2.74 12.07 13.00
CA PRO A 279 -2.53 12.90 14.17
C PRO A 279 -1.48 12.25 15.09
N ARG A 280 -0.39 12.99 15.36
CA ARG A 280 0.72 12.54 16.22
C ARG A 280 0.86 13.35 17.51
N GLN A 281 0.07 14.41 17.65
CA GLN A 281 0.05 15.29 18.80
C GLN A 281 -1.39 15.73 19.08
N PRO A 282 -1.77 15.90 20.36
CA PRO A 282 -3.05 16.49 20.71
C PRO A 282 -3.13 17.92 20.19
N VAL A 283 -4.29 18.29 19.66
CA VAL A 283 -4.55 19.65 19.16
C VAL A 283 -5.85 20.19 19.70
N GLN A 284 -5.86 21.44 20.11
CA GLN A 284 -7.06 22.17 20.55
C GLN A 284 -7.34 23.32 19.58
N ARG A 285 -8.60 23.47 19.19
CA ARG A 285 -9.08 24.58 18.38
C ARG A 285 -9.38 25.78 19.27
N ARG A 286 -8.84 26.96 18.93
CA ARG A 286 -9.18 28.24 19.54
C ARG A 286 -9.51 29.25 18.45
N GLY A 287 -10.80 29.43 18.18
CA GLY A 287 -11.25 30.17 16.99
C GLY A 287 -10.91 29.39 15.72
N ASP A 288 -10.24 30.04 14.77
CA ASP A 288 -9.79 29.41 13.53
C ASP A 288 -8.41 28.74 13.64
N ASP A 289 -7.67 28.97 14.73
CA ASP A 289 -6.33 28.43 14.94
C ASP A 289 -6.36 27.07 15.64
N LEU A 290 -5.46 26.17 15.21
CA LEU A 290 -5.17 24.89 15.85
C LEU A 290 -3.88 24.99 16.65
N ILE A 291 -3.96 24.75 17.96
CA ILE A 291 -2.82 24.81 18.87
C ILE A 291 -2.44 23.39 19.28
N THR A 292 -1.18 23.02 19.05
CA THR A 292 -0.59 21.79 19.56
C THR A 292 -0.44 21.86 21.07
N LEU A 293 -0.88 20.81 21.76
CA LEU A 293 -0.77 20.68 23.22
C LEU A 293 0.20 19.56 23.59
N ASN A 294 0.88 19.71 24.73
CA ASN A 294 1.52 18.57 25.38
C ASN A 294 0.47 17.70 26.12
N ALA A 295 0.89 16.54 26.62
CA ALA A 295 -0.04 15.61 27.27
C ALA A 295 -0.78 16.22 28.47
N GLU A 296 -0.06 16.90 29.37
CA GLU A 296 -0.65 17.51 30.58
C GLU A 296 -1.65 18.62 30.25
N GLN A 297 -1.31 19.48 29.29
CA GLN A 297 -2.20 20.54 28.78
C GLN A 297 -3.44 19.96 28.13
N ALA A 298 -3.29 18.89 27.34
CA ALA A 298 -4.42 18.19 26.72
C ALA A 298 -5.35 17.58 27.78
N MET A 299 -4.79 16.94 28.81
CA MET A 299 -5.56 16.36 29.92
C MET A 299 -6.32 17.42 30.71
N GLN A 300 -5.63 18.48 31.13
CA GLN A 300 -6.24 19.55 31.92
C GLN A 300 -7.31 20.28 31.12
N GLY A 301 -7.02 20.61 29.85
CA GLY A 301 -7.98 21.21 28.94
C GLY A 301 -9.21 20.33 28.71
N ALA A 302 -9.03 19.03 28.50
CA ALA A 302 -10.14 18.09 28.37
C ALA A 302 -10.98 18.01 29.67
N ALA A 303 -10.33 17.87 30.81
CA ALA A 303 -11.00 17.72 32.10
C ALA A 303 -11.81 18.96 32.48
N ASP A 304 -11.27 20.15 32.24
CA ASP A 304 -11.96 21.40 32.54
C ASP A 304 -13.22 21.57 31.69
N ILE A 305 -13.20 21.16 30.42
CA ILE A 305 -14.39 21.22 29.56
C ILE A 305 -15.42 20.18 30.01
N LEU A 306 -14.99 18.95 30.35
CA LEU A 306 -15.91 17.92 30.85
C LEU A 306 -16.58 18.32 32.18
N ARG A 307 -15.87 18.98 33.10
CA ARG A 307 -16.44 19.50 34.35
C ARG A 307 -17.48 20.59 34.16
N GLN A 308 -17.38 21.35 33.07
CA GLN A 308 -18.33 22.42 32.73
C GLN A 308 -19.58 21.90 32.02
N SER A 309 -19.54 20.67 31.51
CA SER A 309 -20.63 20.05 30.76
C SER A 309 -21.66 19.42 31.70
N LYS A 310 -22.96 19.55 31.39
CA LYS A 310 -24.04 18.97 32.19
C LYS A 310 -24.26 17.50 31.90
N LYS A 311 -24.18 17.09 30.62
CA LYS A 311 -24.35 15.72 30.16
C LYS A 311 -23.36 15.43 29.03
N VAL A 312 -22.40 14.56 29.31
CA VAL A 312 -21.40 14.08 28.37
C VAL A 312 -21.85 12.73 27.82
N ILE A 313 -21.83 12.56 26.50
CA ILE A 313 -22.05 11.26 25.85
C ILE A 313 -20.77 10.75 25.19
N GLY A 314 -20.63 9.43 25.12
CA GLY A 314 -19.49 8.76 24.48
C GLY A 314 -19.97 7.93 23.29
N ILE A 315 -19.34 8.12 22.13
CA ILE A 315 -19.58 7.31 20.93
C ILE A 315 -18.36 6.40 20.72
N GLY A 316 -18.53 5.11 20.98
CA GLY A 316 -17.53 4.07 20.82
C GLY A 316 -17.28 3.67 19.37
N SER A 317 -16.50 2.61 19.19
CA SER A 317 -16.12 2.13 17.86
C SER A 317 -15.84 0.64 17.80
N PRO A 318 -16.28 -0.05 16.72
CA PRO A 318 -15.90 -1.43 16.45
C PRO A 318 -14.45 -1.55 15.92
N ARG A 319 -13.74 -0.44 15.65
CA ARG A 319 -12.28 -0.39 15.39
C ARG A 319 -11.46 -0.46 16.68
N ALA A 320 -11.97 0.15 17.75
CA ALA A 320 -11.28 0.25 19.02
C ALA A 320 -11.31 -1.09 19.78
N SER A 321 -10.33 -1.29 20.66
CA SER A 321 -10.25 -2.47 21.52
C SER A 321 -11.39 -2.52 22.54
N VAL A 322 -11.58 -3.69 23.16
CA VAL A 322 -12.53 -3.87 24.26
C VAL A 322 -12.20 -2.91 25.41
N GLU A 323 -10.92 -2.75 25.75
CA GLU A 323 -10.44 -1.89 26.83
C GLU A 323 -10.71 -0.41 26.55
N SER A 324 -10.49 0.05 25.32
CA SER A 324 -10.76 1.45 24.93
C SER A 324 -12.25 1.79 24.96
N ASN A 325 -13.12 0.89 24.46
CA ASN A 325 -14.56 1.07 24.56
C ASN A 325 -15.06 1.03 26.01
N PHE A 326 -14.51 0.12 26.82
CA PHE A 326 -14.81 0.04 28.25
C PHE A 326 -14.39 1.31 28.99
N ALA A 327 -13.19 1.84 28.74
CA ALA A 327 -12.70 3.06 29.35
C ALA A 327 -13.59 4.28 28.99
N LEU A 328 -14.11 4.33 27.76
CA LEU A 328 -15.06 5.38 27.36
C LEU A 328 -16.39 5.23 28.11
N ARG A 329 -16.91 4.01 28.21
CA ARG A 329 -18.14 3.71 28.96
C ARG A 329 -18.01 4.10 30.44
N GLU A 330 -16.86 3.86 31.06
CA GLU A 330 -16.62 4.26 32.45
C GLU A 330 -16.50 5.79 32.60
N LEU A 331 -15.91 6.48 31.61
CA LEU A 331 -15.79 7.94 31.63
C LEU A 331 -17.17 8.65 31.58
N VAL A 332 -18.08 8.19 30.72
CA VAL A 332 -19.39 8.86 30.47
C VAL A 332 -20.54 8.24 31.25
N GLY A 333 -20.36 7.03 31.77
CA GLY A 333 -21.40 6.20 32.39
C GLY A 333 -22.15 5.34 31.38
N ALA A 334 -22.65 4.18 31.84
CA ALA A 334 -23.30 3.18 31.00
C ALA A 334 -24.50 3.72 30.20
N GLU A 335 -25.31 4.60 30.81
CA GLU A 335 -26.51 5.20 30.19
C GLU A 335 -26.18 6.24 29.11
N ASN A 336 -24.96 6.76 29.08
CA ASN A 336 -24.51 7.76 28.11
C ASN A 336 -23.52 7.20 27.09
N PHE A 337 -23.33 5.88 27.08
CA PHE A 337 -22.44 5.19 26.15
C PHE A 337 -23.23 4.66 24.95
N TYR A 338 -22.77 5.04 23.76
CA TYR A 338 -23.32 4.63 22.48
C TYR A 338 -22.25 3.90 21.69
N THR A 339 -22.65 2.86 20.96
CA THR A 339 -21.69 1.99 20.24
C THR A 339 -21.08 2.66 19.01
N GLY A 340 -21.73 3.72 18.49
CA GLY A 340 -21.36 4.32 17.21
C GLY A 340 -21.70 3.44 15.99
N ILE A 341 -22.47 2.36 16.20
CA ILE A 341 -23.03 1.52 15.14
C ILE A 341 -24.44 2.02 14.82
N ALA A 342 -24.80 2.06 13.53
CA ALA A 342 -26.15 2.41 13.08
C ALA A 342 -27.21 1.44 13.64
N ALA A 343 -28.40 1.93 14.00
CA ALA A 343 -29.43 1.24 14.75
C ALA A 343 -29.84 -0.08 14.08
N GLY A 344 -30.04 -0.06 12.76
CA GLY A 344 -30.36 -1.27 12.00
C GLY A 344 -29.21 -2.29 11.99
N GLU A 345 -27.95 -1.84 11.95
CA GLU A 345 -26.80 -2.74 12.06
C GLU A 345 -26.64 -3.30 13.48
N GLN A 346 -26.86 -2.46 14.50
CA GLN A 346 -26.82 -2.86 15.90
C GLN A 346 -27.91 -3.89 16.23
N ALA A 347 -29.14 -3.71 15.74
CA ALA A 347 -30.22 -4.68 15.92
C ALA A 347 -29.86 -6.05 15.33
N ARG A 348 -29.33 -6.08 14.10
CA ARG A 348 -28.84 -7.31 13.45
C ARG A 348 -27.68 -7.95 14.22
N LEU A 349 -26.75 -7.15 14.74
CA LEU A 349 -25.63 -7.62 15.57
C LEU A 349 -26.12 -8.23 16.90
N GLN A 350 -27.09 -7.61 17.55
CA GLN A 350 -27.68 -8.15 18.79
C GLN A 350 -28.46 -9.44 18.52
N LEU A 351 -29.20 -9.51 17.41
CA LEU A 351 -29.85 -10.75 16.97
C LEU A 351 -28.82 -11.86 16.68
N MET A 352 -27.71 -11.53 16.01
CA MET A 352 -26.61 -12.45 15.78
C MET A 352 -26.05 -12.98 17.11
N LEU A 353 -25.74 -12.11 18.06
CA LEU A 353 -25.26 -12.50 19.40
C LEU A 353 -26.26 -13.36 20.17
N LYS A 354 -27.56 -13.10 20.00
CA LYS A 354 -28.64 -13.93 20.58
C LYS A 354 -28.61 -15.33 19.97
N VAL A 355 -28.49 -15.45 18.65
CA VAL A 355 -28.41 -16.75 17.97
C VAL A 355 -27.15 -17.52 18.40
N LEU A 356 -25.99 -16.88 18.44
CA LEU A 356 -24.73 -17.56 18.79
C LEU A 356 -24.70 -18.05 20.25
N ARG A 357 -25.34 -17.31 21.18
CA ARG A 357 -25.41 -17.69 22.60
C ARG A 357 -26.54 -18.69 22.89
N ASP A 358 -27.73 -18.44 22.37
CA ASP A 358 -28.96 -19.05 22.88
C ASP A 358 -29.51 -20.17 21.97
N SER A 359 -28.95 -20.38 20.77
CA SER A 359 -29.41 -21.47 19.88
C SER A 359 -28.99 -22.86 20.34
N GLY A 360 -27.96 -22.92 21.19
CA GLY A 360 -27.24 -24.14 21.53
C GLY A 360 -26.51 -24.79 20.36
N ILE A 361 -26.33 -24.09 19.24
CA ILE A 361 -25.64 -24.60 18.05
C ILE A 361 -24.17 -24.20 18.13
N HIS A 362 -23.27 -25.11 17.81
CA HIS A 362 -21.84 -24.83 17.82
C HIS A 362 -21.46 -23.81 16.75
N THR A 363 -20.60 -22.86 17.13
CA THR A 363 -20.01 -21.90 16.19
C THR A 363 -18.60 -22.39 15.83
N PRO A 364 -18.41 -22.97 14.62
CA PRO A 364 -17.14 -23.56 14.27
C PRO A 364 -16.05 -22.51 14.10
N ALA A 365 -14.83 -22.88 14.48
CA ALA A 365 -13.66 -22.11 14.13
C ALA A 365 -13.36 -22.15 12.63
N LEU A 366 -12.59 -21.18 12.12
CA LEU A 366 -12.23 -21.12 10.71
C LEU A 366 -11.60 -22.42 10.17
N ARG A 367 -10.74 -23.10 10.95
CA ARG A 367 -10.20 -24.41 10.56
C ARG A 367 -11.28 -25.49 10.56
N GLU A 368 -12.16 -25.48 11.56
CA GLU A 368 -13.22 -26.49 11.68
C GLU A 368 -14.19 -26.45 10.49
N ILE A 369 -14.42 -25.27 9.90
CA ILE A 369 -15.22 -25.11 8.68
C ILE A 369 -14.75 -26.05 7.55
N GLU A 370 -13.45 -26.30 7.44
CA GLU A 370 -12.89 -27.18 6.39
C GLU A 370 -13.34 -28.65 6.51
N SER A 371 -13.91 -29.05 7.66
CA SER A 371 -14.40 -30.42 7.93
C SER A 371 -15.87 -30.67 7.61
N TYR A 372 -16.63 -29.64 7.21
CA TYR A 372 -18.07 -29.74 6.97
C TYR A 372 -18.37 -30.36 5.60
N ASP A 373 -19.44 -31.14 5.51
CA ASP A 373 -19.77 -31.97 4.34
C ASP A 373 -21.03 -31.53 3.57
N ALA A 374 -21.68 -30.45 4.00
CA ALA A 374 -22.65 -29.66 3.25
C ALA A 374 -22.69 -28.21 3.77
N VAL A 375 -22.83 -27.22 2.89
CA VAL A 375 -22.82 -25.80 3.28
C VAL A 375 -23.98 -25.04 2.64
N LEU A 376 -24.70 -24.27 3.45
CA LEU A 376 -25.71 -23.30 3.01
C LEU A 376 -25.29 -21.88 3.42
N ILE A 377 -25.11 -21.00 2.45
CA ILE A 377 -24.85 -19.58 2.66
C ILE A 377 -26.14 -18.81 2.36
N LEU A 378 -26.66 -18.10 3.36
CA LEU A 378 -27.86 -17.27 3.27
C LEU A 378 -27.50 -15.78 3.37
N GLY A 379 -27.61 -15.06 2.25
CA GLY A 379 -27.55 -13.59 2.18
C GLY A 379 -26.17 -12.97 2.32
N GLU A 380 -25.10 -13.75 2.49
CA GLU A 380 -23.73 -13.24 2.64
C GLU A 380 -22.86 -13.55 1.43
N ASP A 381 -22.19 -12.53 0.90
CA ASP A 381 -21.03 -12.73 0.03
C ASP A 381 -19.74 -12.81 0.86
N VAL A 382 -19.50 -14.00 1.40
CA VAL A 382 -18.32 -14.29 2.23
C VAL A 382 -16.99 -14.06 1.51
N THR A 383 -16.96 -14.02 0.17
CA THR A 383 -15.72 -13.74 -0.57
C THR A 383 -15.26 -12.29 -0.37
N GLN A 384 -16.21 -11.38 -0.12
CA GLN A 384 -15.98 -9.96 0.06
C GLN A 384 -15.97 -9.56 1.54
N THR A 385 -16.89 -10.11 2.34
CA THR A 385 -17.05 -9.75 3.76
C THR A 385 -16.06 -10.52 4.65
N GLY A 386 -15.85 -11.81 4.39
CA GLY A 386 -15.04 -12.71 5.22
C GLY A 386 -14.17 -13.68 4.42
N ALA A 387 -13.26 -13.17 3.58
CA ALA A 387 -12.52 -13.97 2.61
C ALA A 387 -11.88 -15.25 3.20
N ARG A 388 -11.28 -15.22 4.40
CA ARG A 388 -10.70 -16.45 4.97
C ARG A 388 -11.74 -17.53 5.29
N ALA A 389 -12.97 -17.18 5.67
CA ALA A 389 -14.07 -18.14 5.77
C ALA A 389 -14.42 -18.73 4.39
N ALA A 390 -14.44 -17.92 3.34
CA ALA A 390 -14.65 -18.40 1.96
C ALA A 390 -13.58 -19.42 1.52
N LEU A 391 -12.30 -19.20 1.87
CA LEU A 391 -11.24 -20.16 1.60
C LEU A 391 -11.41 -21.48 2.38
N ALA A 392 -11.90 -21.42 3.62
CA ALA A 392 -12.22 -22.61 4.40
C ALA A 392 -13.41 -23.39 3.80
N ILE A 393 -14.45 -22.68 3.34
CA ILE A 393 -15.60 -23.27 2.62
C ILE A 393 -15.13 -23.95 1.32
N ARG A 394 -14.17 -23.36 0.58
CA ARG A 394 -13.55 -24.01 -0.58
C ARG A 394 -12.89 -25.34 -0.21
N GLN A 395 -12.21 -25.42 0.95
CA GLN A 395 -11.63 -26.68 1.41
C GLN A 395 -12.71 -27.69 1.82
N ALA A 396 -13.78 -27.24 2.47
CA ALA A 396 -14.94 -28.07 2.83
C ALA A 396 -15.56 -28.72 1.58
N VAL A 397 -15.81 -27.93 0.53
CA VAL A 397 -16.35 -28.43 -0.75
C VAL A 397 -15.42 -29.47 -1.40
N LYS A 398 -14.10 -29.24 -1.36
CA LYS A 398 -13.08 -30.18 -1.86
C LYS A 398 -12.91 -31.42 -1.01
N GLY A 399 -13.46 -31.45 0.22
CA GLY A 399 -13.43 -32.59 1.13
C GLY A 399 -13.96 -33.89 0.52
N LYS A 400 -14.87 -33.79 -0.47
CA LYS A 400 -15.47 -34.99 -1.10
C LYS A 400 -14.45 -35.84 -1.83
N ALA A 401 -13.48 -35.20 -2.49
CA ALA A 401 -12.38 -35.89 -3.15
C ALA A 401 -11.51 -36.64 -2.13
N ARG A 402 -11.27 -36.04 -0.96
CA ARG A 402 -10.52 -36.68 0.14
C ARG A 402 -11.29 -37.86 0.74
N GLU A 403 -12.60 -37.72 0.95
CA GLU A 403 -13.47 -38.81 1.41
C GLU A 403 -13.43 -40.01 0.45
N MET A 404 -13.54 -39.76 -0.86
CA MET A 404 -13.44 -40.81 -1.89
C MET A 404 -12.06 -41.47 -1.92
N ALA A 405 -11.00 -40.69 -1.77
CA ALA A 405 -9.63 -41.19 -1.73
C ALA A 405 -9.38 -42.05 -0.48
N ALA A 406 -9.86 -41.60 0.68
CA ALA A 406 -9.79 -42.34 1.94
C ALA A 406 -10.51 -43.70 1.85
N ALA A 407 -11.67 -43.76 1.18
CA ALA A 407 -12.38 -45.02 0.92
C ALA A 407 -11.55 -46.01 0.07
N GLN A 408 -10.61 -45.52 -0.74
CA GLN A 408 -9.66 -46.32 -1.51
C GLN A 408 -8.30 -46.52 -0.81
N LYS A 409 -8.19 -46.14 0.47
CA LYS A 409 -6.94 -46.20 1.28
C LYS A 409 -5.79 -45.39 0.68
N VAL A 410 -6.10 -44.32 -0.04
CA VAL A 410 -5.11 -43.33 -0.48
C VAL A 410 -4.88 -42.34 0.65
N ALA A 411 -3.63 -42.11 1.03
CA ALA A 411 -3.28 -41.19 2.10
C ALA A 411 -3.42 -39.72 1.69
N ASP A 412 -3.77 -38.84 2.63
CA ASP A 412 -4.09 -37.43 2.38
C ASP A 412 -2.93 -36.62 1.78
N TRP A 413 -1.68 -37.02 2.06
CA TRP A 413 -0.49 -36.37 1.52
C TRP A 413 -0.23 -36.69 0.04
N GLN A 414 -0.94 -37.67 -0.56
CA GLN A 414 -0.88 -38.01 -1.99
C GLN A 414 -1.84 -37.16 -2.82
N ILE A 415 -1.68 -35.84 -2.78
CA ILE A 415 -2.64 -34.89 -3.35
C ILE A 415 -2.95 -35.14 -4.84
N ALA A 416 -1.96 -35.55 -5.64
CA ALA A 416 -2.16 -35.85 -7.06
C ALA A 416 -3.11 -37.04 -7.27
N ALA A 417 -3.05 -38.07 -6.41
CA ALA A 417 -3.95 -39.21 -6.48
C ALA A 417 -5.37 -38.82 -6.06
N ILE A 418 -5.50 -38.00 -5.01
CA ILE A 418 -6.79 -37.48 -4.53
C ILE A 418 -7.51 -36.69 -5.62
N LEU A 419 -6.81 -35.77 -6.29
CA LEU A 419 -7.36 -34.98 -7.38
C LEU A 419 -7.83 -35.86 -8.55
N ASN A 420 -7.06 -36.91 -8.90
CA ASN A 420 -7.45 -37.85 -9.96
C ASN A 420 -8.67 -38.71 -9.61
N ILE A 421 -8.82 -39.12 -8.35
CA ILE A 421 -9.95 -39.91 -7.87
C ILE A 421 -11.22 -39.06 -7.77
N GLY A 422 -11.10 -37.87 -7.16
CA GLY A 422 -12.24 -36.98 -6.94
C GLY A 422 -12.74 -36.31 -8.21
N GLN A 423 -11.84 -35.97 -9.15
CA GLN A 423 -12.17 -35.20 -10.35
C GLN A 423 -13.00 -33.95 -10.01
N ASN A 424 -14.29 -33.94 -10.36
CA ASN A 424 -15.23 -32.84 -10.13
C ASN A 424 -16.18 -33.10 -8.95
N ALA A 425 -15.98 -34.18 -8.18
CA ALA A 425 -16.79 -34.49 -7.02
C ALA A 425 -16.60 -33.44 -5.92
N LYS A 426 -17.71 -32.92 -5.41
CA LYS A 426 -17.76 -31.80 -4.47
C LYS A 426 -18.82 -32.08 -3.41
N HIS A 427 -18.58 -31.65 -2.18
CA HIS A 427 -19.67 -31.54 -1.19
C HIS A 427 -20.65 -30.45 -1.65
N PRO A 428 -21.95 -30.61 -1.39
CA PRO A 428 -22.95 -29.64 -1.82
C PRO A 428 -22.76 -28.29 -1.12
N LEU A 429 -22.63 -27.24 -1.93
CA LEU A 429 -22.65 -25.85 -1.51
C LEU A 429 -23.84 -25.14 -2.15
N PHE A 430 -24.67 -24.51 -1.34
CA PHE A 430 -25.78 -23.68 -1.78
C PHE A 430 -25.52 -22.24 -1.38
N VAL A 431 -25.65 -21.31 -2.32
CA VAL A 431 -25.39 -19.88 -2.08
C VAL A 431 -26.60 -19.06 -2.45
N THR A 432 -27.06 -18.21 -1.54
CA THR A 432 -28.04 -17.17 -1.84
C THR A 432 -27.38 -15.81 -1.72
N ASN A 433 -27.62 -14.95 -2.71
CA ASN A 433 -27.16 -13.56 -2.68
C ASN A 433 -28.03 -12.70 -3.61
N VAL A 434 -27.87 -11.38 -3.57
CA VAL A 434 -28.56 -10.46 -4.50
C VAL A 434 -28.01 -10.53 -5.92
N ASP A 435 -26.77 -11.01 -6.10
CA ASP A 435 -26.09 -11.12 -7.39
C ASP A 435 -25.01 -12.22 -7.37
N SER A 436 -24.32 -12.45 -8.48
CA SER A 436 -23.26 -13.45 -8.61
C SER A 436 -22.13 -13.25 -7.60
N THR A 437 -21.69 -14.33 -6.96
CA THR A 437 -20.52 -14.36 -6.07
C THR A 437 -19.35 -15.11 -6.70
N ARG A 438 -18.16 -14.98 -6.12
CA ARG A 438 -17.01 -15.79 -6.53
C ARG A 438 -17.05 -17.26 -6.07
N LEU A 439 -18.05 -17.65 -5.27
CA LEU A 439 -18.30 -19.06 -4.92
C LEU A 439 -19.27 -19.75 -5.88
N ASP A 440 -19.91 -19.01 -6.79
CA ASP A 440 -20.85 -19.56 -7.78
C ASP A 440 -20.18 -20.65 -8.65
N ASP A 441 -18.86 -20.61 -8.83
CA ASP A 441 -18.12 -21.59 -9.64
C ASP A 441 -17.93 -22.97 -8.98
N ILE A 442 -18.15 -23.04 -7.67
CA ILE A 442 -18.10 -24.29 -6.90
C ILE A 442 -19.43 -24.65 -6.24
N ALA A 443 -20.44 -23.79 -6.31
CA ALA A 443 -21.78 -24.05 -5.78
C ALA A 443 -22.53 -25.10 -6.60
N ALA A 444 -23.26 -25.97 -5.91
CA ALA A 444 -24.19 -26.93 -6.53
C ALA A 444 -25.43 -26.23 -7.09
N TRP A 445 -25.89 -25.17 -6.40
CA TRP A 445 -26.95 -24.28 -6.88
C TRP A 445 -26.82 -22.91 -6.23
N THR A 446 -27.16 -21.87 -7.00
CA THR A 446 -27.18 -20.49 -6.52
C THR A 446 -28.56 -19.88 -6.72
N TYR A 447 -29.01 -19.11 -5.72
CA TYR A 447 -30.26 -18.37 -5.77
C TYR A 447 -29.98 -16.87 -5.72
N ARG A 448 -30.26 -16.20 -6.83
CA ARG A 448 -30.11 -14.75 -6.98
C ARG A 448 -31.47 -14.09 -6.81
N ALA A 449 -31.66 -13.41 -5.69
CA ALA A 449 -32.96 -12.84 -5.34
C ALA A 449 -32.85 -11.68 -4.35
N PRO A 450 -33.89 -10.84 -4.21
CA PRO A 450 -33.99 -9.86 -3.14
C PRO A 450 -33.85 -10.50 -1.76
N VAL A 451 -33.40 -9.72 -0.79
CA VAL A 451 -33.03 -10.22 0.55
C VAL A 451 -34.25 -10.81 1.27
N GLU A 452 -35.43 -10.25 1.04
CA GLU A 452 -36.72 -10.75 1.54
C GLU A 452 -37.02 -12.16 1.00
N ASP A 453 -36.86 -12.37 -0.30
CA ASP A 453 -37.10 -13.67 -0.95
C ASP A 453 -36.06 -14.73 -0.56
N GLN A 454 -34.81 -14.31 -0.33
CA GLN A 454 -33.77 -15.17 0.23
C GLN A 454 -34.13 -15.63 1.66
N ALA A 455 -34.66 -14.74 2.51
CA ALA A 455 -35.14 -15.11 3.84
C ALA A 455 -36.32 -16.10 3.77
N ARG A 456 -37.28 -15.86 2.86
CA ARG A 456 -38.41 -16.77 2.59
C ARG A 456 -37.94 -18.16 2.19
N LEU A 457 -36.93 -18.27 1.33
CA LEU A 457 -36.31 -19.55 0.97
C LEU A 457 -35.73 -20.26 2.21
N GLY A 458 -35.01 -19.53 3.08
CA GLY A 458 -34.48 -20.09 4.33
C GLY A 458 -35.58 -20.60 5.27
N PHE A 459 -36.66 -19.85 5.46
CA PHE A 459 -37.83 -20.29 6.24
C PHE A 459 -38.49 -21.53 5.64
N ALA A 460 -38.61 -21.61 4.31
CA ALA A 460 -39.16 -22.79 3.63
C ALA A 460 -38.28 -24.03 3.81
N ILE A 461 -36.94 -23.87 3.75
CA ILE A 461 -36.00 -24.96 4.06
C ILE A 461 -36.16 -25.42 5.51
N ALA A 462 -36.27 -24.49 6.46
CA ALA A 462 -36.48 -24.81 7.86
C ALA A 462 -37.81 -25.55 8.10
N ASN A 463 -38.91 -25.13 7.46
CA ASN A 463 -40.22 -25.79 7.56
C ASN A 463 -40.23 -27.19 6.94
N ALA A 464 -39.53 -27.38 5.82
CA ALA A 464 -39.38 -28.70 5.20
C ALA A 464 -38.53 -29.66 6.04
N LEU A 465 -37.58 -29.13 6.84
CA LEU A 465 -36.81 -29.91 7.81
C LEU A 465 -37.63 -30.20 9.08
N ASP A 466 -38.37 -29.22 9.61
CA ASP A 466 -39.23 -29.37 10.78
C ASP A 466 -40.51 -28.53 10.60
N SER A 467 -41.66 -29.21 10.58
CA SER A 467 -42.98 -28.60 10.39
C SER A 467 -43.38 -27.60 11.48
N ASN A 468 -42.65 -27.55 12.60
CA ASN A 468 -42.84 -26.54 13.64
C ASN A 468 -42.30 -25.15 13.25
N SER A 469 -41.44 -25.06 12.22
CA SER A 469 -41.01 -23.78 11.63
C SER A 469 -42.16 -23.17 10.80
N PRO A 470 -42.27 -21.84 10.66
CA PRO A 470 -43.37 -21.23 9.90
C PRO A 470 -43.41 -21.69 8.44
N ALA A 471 -44.61 -22.07 7.97
CA ALA A 471 -44.82 -22.46 6.58
C ALA A 471 -44.72 -21.24 5.65
N VAL A 472 -44.13 -21.44 4.46
CA VAL A 472 -43.96 -20.39 3.46
C VAL A 472 -44.44 -20.90 2.11
N GLU A 473 -45.29 -20.12 1.45
CA GLU A 473 -45.70 -20.41 0.07
C GLU A 473 -44.62 -19.94 -0.91
N LEU A 474 -44.13 -20.89 -1.73
CA LEU A 474 -43.15 -20.68 -2.79
C LEU A 474 -43.68 -21.24 -4.12
N GLY A 475 -43.19 -20.71 -5.23
CA GLY A 475 -43.46 -21.26 -6.56
C GLY A 475 -42.97 -22.71 -6.70
N ARG A 476 -43.59 -23.48 -7.60
CA ARG A 476 -43.33 -24.93 -7.78
C ARG A 476 -41.85 -25.25 -8.02
N ASP A 477 -41.16 -24.45 -8.82
CA ASP A 477 -39.74 -24.68 -9.15
C ASP A 477 -38.82 -24.48 -7.95
N LEU A 478 -39.07 -23.44 -7.13
CA LEU A 478 -38.34 -23.21 -5.88
C LEU A 478 -38.60 -24.30 -4.85
N LYS A 479 -39.84 -24.83 -4.79
CA LYS A 479 -40.17 -25.95 -3.91
C LYS A 479 -39.34 -27.20 -4.25
N ASN A 480 -39.21 -27.53 -5.53
CA ASN A 480 -38.34 -28.64 -5.97
C ASN A 480 -36.88 -28.41 -5.57
N LYS A 481 -36.39 -27.16 -5.59
CA LYS A 481 -35.02 -26.83 -5.14
C LYS A 481 -34.86 -26.92 -3.62
N VAL A 482 -35.87 -26.52 -2.86
CA VAL A 482 -35.92 -26.71 -1.40
C VAL A 482 -35.78 -28.20 -1.07
N ASP A 483 -36.51 -29.08 -1.76
CA ASP A 483 -36.42 -30.53 -1.52
C ASP A 483 -34.99 -31.06 -1.74
N VAL A 484 -34.29 -30.59 -2.79
CA VAL A 484 -32.88 -30.94 -3.06
C VAL A 484 -31.95 -30.44 -1.95
N ILE A 485 -32.12 -29.20 -1.50
CA ILE A 485 -31.32 -28.62 -0.41
C ILE A 485 -31.55 -29.39 0.89
N VAL A 486 -32.81 -29.65 1.22
CA VAL A 486 -33.22 -30.39 2.43
C VAL A 486 -32.64 -31.80 2.39
N GLN A 487 -32.71 -32.50 1.26
CA GLN A 487 -32.11 -33.82 1.10
C GLN A 487 -30.59 -33.79 1.31
N ALA A 488 -29.90 -32.79 0.75
CA ALA A 488 -28.46 -32.63 0.90
C ALA A 488 -28.06 -32.30 2.34
N LEU A 489 -28.75 -31.37 3.00
CA LEU A 489 -28.46 -30.95 4.38
C LEU A 489 -28.85 -32.02 5.41
N ALA A 490 -29.98 -32.71 5.22
CA ALA A 490 -30.41 -33.78 6.13
C ALA A 490 -29.61 -35.08 5.94
N GLY A 491 -29.04 -35.30 4.75
CA GLY A 491 -28.16 -36.43 4.46
C GLY A 491 -26.69 -36.20 4.84
N ALA A 492 -26.32 -34.95 5.16
CA ALA A 492 -24.99 -34.56 5.59
C ALA A 492 -24.75 -34.98 7.05
N LYS A 493 -23.52 -35.38 7.38
CA LYS A 493 -23.14 -35.70 8.77
C LYS A 493 -22.91 -34.42 9.56
N LYS A 494 -22.34 -33.41 8.91
CA LYS A 494 -21.89 -32.15 9.52
C LYS A 494 -22.23 -30.98 8.60
N PRO A 495 -23.50 -30.49 8.61
CA PRO A 495 -23.94 -29.36 7.80
C PRO A 495 -23.54 -28.01 8.42
N LEU A 496 -23.14 -27.05 7.58
CA LEU A 496 -22.78 -25.68 7.98
C LEU A 496 -23.79 -24.67 7.46
N ILE A 497 -24.28 -23.80 8.34
CA ILE A 497 -25.11 -22.65 7.98
C ILE A 497 -24.28 -21.37 8.13
N VAL A 498 -24.21 -20.57 7.07
CA VAL A 498 -23.44 -19.32 7.02
C VAL A 498 -24.40 -18.16 6.75
N SER A 499 -24.36 -17.12 7.56
CA SER A 499 -25.13 -15.88 7.39
C SER A 499 -24.37 -14.71 8.06
N GLY A 500 -24.97 -13.53 8.18
CA GLY A 500 -24.29 -12.38 8.77
C GLY A 500 -25.12 -11.10 8.78
N THR A 501 -24.48 -10.00 9.17
CA THR A 501 -25.14 -8.69 9.29
C THR A 501 -25.09 -7.87 8.01
N ASN A 502 -24.31 -8.28 7.00
CA ASN A 502 -24.01 -7.48 5.81
C ASN A 502 -25.14 -7.53 4.78
N ALA A 503 -25.96 -8.59 4.79
CA ALA A 503 -27.17 -8.71 3.97
C ALA A 503 -28.19 -7.58 4.25
N GLY A 504 -28.10 -6.94 5.42
CA GLY A 504 -28.97 -5.85 5.80
C GLY A 504 -30.36 -6.29 6.32
N SER A 505 -30.62 -7.57 6.53
CA SER A 505 -31.93 -8.09 6.93
C SER A 505 -31.86 -8.99 8.17
N GLU A 506 -32.68 -8.67 9.18
CA GLU A 506 -32.88 -9.53 10.35
C GLU A 506 -33.55 -10.85 9.97
N ALA A 507 -34.47 -10.83 9.00
CA ALA A 507 -35.20 -12.02 8.57
C ALA A 507 -34.27 -13.11 7.98
N VAL A 508 -33.17 -12.72 7.35
CA VAL A 508 -32.15 -13.68 6.85
C VAL A 508 -31.44 -14.37 8.03
N ILE A 509 -31.05 -13.62 9.06
CA ILE A 509 -30.43 -14.17 10.26
C ILE A 509 -31.40 -15.11 10.99
N GLN A 510 -32.67 -14.72 11.11
CA GLN A 510 -33.74 -15.55 11.68
C GLN A 510 -33.96 -16.84 10.90
N ALA A 511 -34.03 -16.75 9.56
CA ALA A 511 -34.19 -17.91 8.69
C ALA A 511 -33.00 -18.87 8.81
N ALA A 512 -31.77 -18.36 8.81
CA ALA A 512 -30.56 -19.16 9.02
C ALA A 512 -30.57 -19.88 10.39
N ALA A 513 -30.95 -19.18 11.45
CA ALA A 513 -31.08 -19.76 12.79
C ALA A 513 -32.15 -20.86 12.82
N ASN A 514 -33.30 -20.67 12.16
CA ASN A 514 -34.35 -21.67 12.06
C ASN A 514 -33.90 -22.93 11.30
N VAL A 515 -33.17 -22.78 10.18
CA VAL A 515 -32.60 -23.92 9.43
C VAL A 515 -31.63 -24.70 10.32
N ALA A 516 -30.73 -24.00 10.99
CA ALA A 516 -29.74 -24.61 11.87
C ALA A 516 -30.44 -25.35 13.04
N LYS A 517 -31.47 -24.75 13.65
CA LYS A 517 -32.27 -25.38 14.70
C LYS A 517 -32.99 -26.64 14.20
N ALA A 518 -33.61 -26.60 13.03
CA ALA A 518 -34.32 -27.74 12.46
C ALA A 518 -33.37 -28.92 12.18
N LEU A 519 -32.13 -28.65 11.75
CA LEU A 519 -31.09 -29.67 11.60
C LEU A 519 -30.65 -30.25 12.96
N LYS A 520 -30.45 -29.39 13.97
CA LYS A 520 -30.12 -29.84 15.33
C LYS A 520 -31.20 -30.74 15.91
N GLY A 521 -32.48 -30.40 15.71
CA GLY A 521 -33.63 -31.20 16.15
C GLY A 521 -33.70 -32.60 15.53
N ARG A 522 -33.06 -32.80 14.37
CA ARG A 522 -32.91 -34.10 13.69
C ARG A 522 -31.67 -34.88 14.14
N GLY A 523 -30.87 -34.33 15.05
CA GLY A 523 -29.63 -34.95 15.55
C GLY A 523 -28.41 -34.75 14.64
N ALA A 524 -28.42 -33.79 13.71
CA ALA A 524 -27.25 -33.45 12.92
C ALA A 524 -26.22 -32.65 13.75
N ASP A 525 -24.93 -32.87 13.50
CA ASP A 525 -23.83 -32.07 14.06
C ASP A 525 -23.70 -30.74 13.29
N VAL A 526 -24.72 -29.90 13.43
CA VAL A 526 -24.83 -28.65 12.68
C VAL A 526 -23.97 -27.55 13.28
N GLY A 527 -23.29 -26.81 12.40
CA GLY A 527 -22.54 -25.60 12.75
C GLY A 527 -23.22 -24.35 12.21
N VAL A 528 -23.09 -23.25 12.93
CA VAL A 528 -23.55 -21.93 12.48
C VAL A 528 -22.43 -20.90 12.58
N THR A 529 -22.13 -20.19 11.49
CA THR A 529 -21.16 -19.09 11.50
C THR A 529 -21.82 -17.82 10.97
N MET A 530 -21.64 -16.74 11.72
CA MET A 530 -22.23 -15.44 11.39
C MET A 530 -21.12 -14.41 11.17
N ILE A 531 -21.14 -13.67 10.04
CA ILE A 531 -20.11 -12.68 9.71
C ILE A 531 -20.58 -11.28 10.12
N ALA A 532 -19.82 -10.64 11.01
CA ALA A 532 -20.01 -9.23 11.38
C ALA A 532 -19.16 -8.29 10.51
N ARG A 533 -19.49 -7.00 10.50
CA ARG A 533 -18.87 -6.01 9.60
C ARG A 533 -17.41 -5.68 9.93
N ALA A 534 -17.08 -5.48 11.19
CA ALA A 534 -15.77 -4.97 11.62
C ALA A 534 -15.09 -5.87 12.67
N VAL A 535 -13.79 -5.65 12.90
CA VAL A 535 -12.91 -6.52 13.71
C VAL A 535 -13.43 -6.78 15.12
N ASN A 536 -13.95 -5.75 15.80
CA ASN A 536 -14.42 -5.86 17.19
C ASN A 536 -15.93 -5.60 17.32
N SER A 537 -16.70 -5.80 16.23
CA SER A 537 -18.17 -5.66 16.28
C SER A 537 -18.79 -6.57 17.34
N VAL A 538 -18.34 -7.83 17.45
CA VAL A 538 -18.85 -8.78 18.45
C VAL A 538 -18.51 -8.30 19.86
N GLY A 539 -17.27 -7.88 20.11
CA GLY A 539 -16.85 -7.38 21.42
C GLY A 539 -17.62 -6.15 21.86
N LEU A 540 -17.81 -5.17 20.97
CA LEU A 540 -18.61 -3.99 21.26
C LEU A 540 -20.10 -4.32 21.47
N GLY A 541 -20.64 -5.27 20.70
CA GLY A 541 -22.00 -5.77 20.90
C GLY A 541 -22.20 -6.46 22.27
N MET A 542 -21.16 -7.10 22.82
CA MET A 542 -21.16 -7.70 24.16
C MET A 542 -21.02 -6.68 25.31
N ILE A 543 -20.39 -5.53 25.05
CA ILE A 543 -20.35 -4.39 26.00
C ILE A 543 -21.75 -3.75 26.11
N GLY A 544 -22.43 -3.61 24.97
CA GLY A 544 -23.75 -2.96 24.89
C GLY A 544 -23.67 -1.43 24.94
N GLY A 545 -24.82 -0.77 24.76
CA GLY A 545 -24.93 0.69 24.66
C GLY A 545 -26.02 1.12 23.67
N GLY A 546 -26.31 2.41 23.60
CA GLY A 546 -27.26 2.96 22.61
C GLY A 546 -26.70 2.96 21.17
N SER A 547 -27.55 3.22 20.18
CA SER A 547 -27.15 3.30 18.77
C SER A 547 -26.57 4.67 18.39
N LEU A 548 -25.94 4.76 17.21
CA LEU A 548 -25.46 6.05 16.70
C LEU A 548 -26.59 7.07 16.52
N GLU A 549 -27.75 6.66 16.00
CA GLU A 549 -28.90 7.53 15.76
C GLU A 549 -29.47 8.08 17.07
N GLU A 550 -29.48 7.29 18.14
CA GLU A 550 -29.86 7.74 19.49
C GLU A 550 -28.86 8.80 20.01
N ALA A 551 -27.56 8.56 19.88
CA ALA A 551 -26.52 9.55 20.20
C ALA A 551 -26.70 10.86 19.41
N LEU A 552 -26.96 10.77 18.10
CA LEU A 552 -27.18 11.95 17.26
C LEU A 552 -28.46 12.69 17.68
N SER A 553 -29.53 11.98 18.04
CA SER A 553 -30.77 12.60 18.53
C SER A 553 -30.60 13.29 19.90
N GLU A 554 -29.76 12.76 20.79
CA GLU A 554 -29.40 13.42 22.06
C GLU A 554 -28.67 14.74 21.84
N LEU A 555 -27.77 14.79 20.85
CA LEU A 555 -27.08 16.02 20.44
C LEU A 555 -28.02 17.00 19.73
N GLU A 556 -28.86 16.49 18.82
CA GLU A 556 -29.81 17.30 18.05
C GLU A 556 -30.86 17.98 18.95
N SER A 557 -31.31 17.30 20.00
CA SER A 557 -32.26 17.83 20.99
C SER A 557 -31.62 18.78 22.00
N GLY A 558 -30.29 18.84 22.07
CA GLY A 558 -29.54 19.60 23.07
C GLY A 558 -29.58 19.00 24.47
N ALA A 559 -29.97 17.73 24.60
CA ALA A 559 -29.98 17.01 25.88
C ALA A 559 -28.55 16.70 26.36
N ALA A 560 -27.63 16.44 25.43
CA ALA A 560 -26.20 16.33 25.67
C ALA A 560 -25.45 17.57 25.14
N ASP A 561 -24.57 18.14 25.96
CA ASP A 561 -23.79 19.34 25.65
C ASP A 561 -22.29 19.05 25.38
N ALA A 562 -21.85 17.80 25.55
CA ALA A 562 -20.53 17.35 25.15
C ALA A 562 -20.54 15.93 24.57
N VAL A 563 -19.69 15.68 23.57
CA VAL A 563 -19.49 14.36 22.97
C VAL A 563 -18.01 14.00 22.90
N VAL A 564 -17.68 12.74 23.26
CA VAL A 564 -16.39 12.11 23.01
C VAL A 564 -16.56 11.03 21.94
N VAL A 565 -15.94 11.21 20.78
CA VAL A 565 -15.96 10.24 19.67
C VAL A 565 -14.65 9.46 19.68
N LEU A 566 -14.72 8.16 19.90
CA LEU A 566 -13.58 7.26 20.00
C LEU A 566 -13.42 6.45 18.72
N GLU A 567 -12.31 6.67 18.00
CA GLU A 567 -11.82 5.89 16.86
C GLU A 567 -12.93 5.50 15.87
N ASN A 568 -13.84 6.43 15.56
CA ASN A 568 -15.00 6.17 14.71
C ASN A 568 -15.18 7.28 13.68
N ASP A 569 -15.40 6.92 12.42
CA ASP A 569 -15.77 7.83 11.35
C ASP A 569 -17.29 7.80 11.14
N LEU A 570 -18.01 8.62 11.92
CA LEU A 570 -19.46 8.69 11.94
C LEU A 570 -20.08 8.97 10.57
N HIS A 571 -19.37 9.66 9.67
CA HIS A 571 -19.83 9.94 8.30
C HIS A 571 -19.98 8.67 7.45
N ARG A 572 -19.43 7.53 7.88
CA ARG A 572 -19.62 6.22 7.22
C ARG A 572 -20.88 5.49 7.67
N HIS A 573 -21.42 5.88 8.82
CA HIS A 573 -22.52 5.18 9.49
C HIS A 573 -23.83 5.98 9.49
N ALA A 574 -23.74 7.30 9.33
CA ALA A 574 -24.88 8.20 9.19
C ALA A 574 -24.57 9.28 8.14
N SER A 575 -25.61 9.96 7.63
CA SER A 575 -25.42 10.98 6.60
C SER A 575 -24.61 12.17 7.11
N ALA A 576 -23.72 12.69 6.26
CA ALA A 576 -22.84 13.79 6.62
C ALA A 576 -23.63 15.01 7.14
N ALA A 577 -24.72 15.36 6.46
CA ALA A 577 -25.58 16.47 6.87
C ALA A 577 -26.12 16.31 8.30
N ARG A 578 -26.55 15.11 8.67
CA ARG A 578 -27.06 14.82 10.02
C ARG A 578 -25.97 14.86 11.08
N VAL A 579 -24.85 14.17 10.82
CA VAL A 579 -23.69 14.16 11.74
C VAL A 579 -23.21 15.58 11.99
N ASP A 580 -23.10 16.37 10.93
CA ASP A 580 -22.62 17.74 11.00
C ASP A 580 -23.57 18.65 11.78
N ALA A 581 -24.87 18.54 11.52
CA ALA A 581 -25.90 19.26 12.25
C ALA A 581 -25.89 18.90 13.74
N ALA A 582 -25.77 17.62 14.09
CA ALA A 582 -25.70 17.16 15.48
C ALA A 582 -24.44 17.70 16.20
N LEU A 583 -23.25 17.54 15.59
CA LEU A 583 -21.99 17.97 16.19
C LEU A 583 -21.92 19.50 16.37
N SER A 584 -22.48 20.28 15.45
CA SER A 584 -22.52 21.75 15.56
C SER A 584 -23.36 22.28 16.72
N LYS A 585 -24.28 21.47 17.26
CA LYS A 585 -25.07 21.85 18.45
C LYS A 585 -24.37 21.56 19.76
N ALA A 586 -23.31 20.74 19.75
CA ALA A 586 -22.56 20.41 20.94
C ALA A 586 -21.51 21.50 21.25
N PRO A 587 -21.59 22.18 22.41
CA PRO A 587 -20.54 23.07 22.88
C PRO A 587 -19.13 22.45 22.92
N LEU A 588 -19.04 21.13 23.13
CA LEU A 588 -17.78 20.38 23.08
C LEU A 588 -17.91 19.16 22.16
N VAL A 589 -16.96 19.05 21.25
CA VAL A 589 -16.70 17.86 20.42
C VAL A 589 -15.25 17.46 20.64
N MET A 590 -15.05 16.32 21.28
CA MET A 590 -13.73 15.71 21.49
C MET A 590 -13.59 14.47 20.62
N VAL A 591 -12.48 14.37 19.89
CA VAL A 591 -12.19 13.22 19.02
C VAL A 591 -10.91 12.55 19.48
N ILE A 592 -10.96 11.24 19.66
CA ILE A 592 -9.80 10.40 19.97
C ILE A 592 -9.64 9.43 18.81
N ASP A 593 -8.73 9.68 17.88
CA ASP A 593 -8.52 8.78 16.74
C ASP A 593 -7.05 8.77 16.31
N HIS A 594 -6.65 7.68 15.69
CA HIS A 594 -5.32 7.43 15.16
C HIS A 594 -5.25 7.73 13.65
N GLN A 595 -6.39 8.03 13.01
CA GLN A 595 -6.53 8.45 11.62
C GLN A 595 -7.09 9.86 11.49
N ARG A 596 -6.66 10.61 10.49
CA ARG A 596 -7.26 11.90 10.16
C ARG A 596 -8.60 11.71 9.44
N THR A 597 -9.70 11.97 10.13
CA THR A 597 -11.08 11.89 9.60
C THR A 597 -11.69 13.28 9.45
N ALA A 598 -12.75 13.43 8.65
CA ALA A 598 -13.42 14.73 8.45
C ALA A 598 -14.05 15.29 9.74
N ILE A 599 -14.29 14.43 10.74
CA ILE A 599 -14.83 14.83 12.04
C ILE A 599 -13.80 15.63 12.86
N MET A 600 -12.49 15.39 12.64
CA MET A 600 -11.44 16.17 13.32
C MET A 600 -11.49 17.64 12.96
N ASP A 601 -11.91 17.98 11.73
CA ASP A 601 -12.03 19.37 11.29
C ASP A 601 -13.15 20.10 12.04
N LYS A 602 -14.02 19.38 12.77
CA LYS A 602 -15.10 19.91 13.61
C LYS A 602 -14.86 19.73 15.10
N ALA A 603 -13.78 19.06 15.46
CA ALA A 603 -13.42 18.82 16.85
C ALA A 603 -12.88 20.11 17.49
N HIS A 604 -13.30 20.35 18.72
CA HIS A 604 -12.75 21.39 19.59
C HIS A 604 -11.43 20.92 20.23
N LEU A 605 -11.33 19.62 20.50
CA LEU A 605 -10.13 18.96 21.00
C LEU A 605 -9.94 17.62 20.31
N VAL A 606 -8.73 17.36 19.82
CA VAL A 606 -8.33 16.07 19.26
C VAL A 606 -7.22 15.49 20.13
N LEU A 607 -7.40 14.26 20.59
CA LEU A 607 -6.36 13.47 21.25
C LEU A 607 -5.83 12.42 20.26
N SER A 608 -4.52 12.41 20.03
CA SER A 608 -3.91 11.42 19.13
C SER A 608 -3.90 10.04 19.78
N ALA A 609 -4.58 9.09 19.15
CA ALA A 609 -4.61 7.70 19.58
C ALA A 609 -3.55 6.86 18.85
N ALA A 610 -3.02 5.85 19.54
CA ALA A 610 -2.13 4.84 18.96
C ALA A 610 -2.91 3.79 18.15
N SER A 611 -2.40 3.43 16.96
CA SER A 611 -2.97 2.34 16.14
C SER A 611 -2.62 0.96 16.72
N PHE A 612 -3.19 -0.11 16.17
CA PHE A 612 -2.93 -1.50 16.62
C PHE A 612 -1.45 -1.94 16.62
N ALA A 613 -0.59 -1.25 15.86
CA ALA A 613 0.85 -1.53 15.83
C ALA A 613 1.63 -0.76 16.90
N GLU A 614 0.99 0.24 17.50
CA GLU A 614 1.55 1.19 18.44
C GLU A 614 0.86 1.09 19.80
N SER A 615 -0.10 0.18 19.95
CA SER A 615 -0.88 -0.06 21.18
C SER A 615 -1.09 -1.55 21.42
N ASP A 616 -1.51 -1.87 22.64
CA ASP A 616 -1.94 -3.19 23.07
C ASP A 616 -3.44 -3.20 23.36
N GLY A 617 -4.12 -4.30 23.07
CA GLY A 617 -5.54 -4.44 23.36
C GLY A 617 -6.16 -5.74 22.90
N THR A 618 -7.41 -5.97 23.28
CA THR A 618 -8.17 -7.18 22.95
C THR A 618 -9.25 -6.87 21.92
N VAL A 619 -9.40 -7.74 20.93
CA VAL A 619 -10.54 -7.77 20.01
C VAL A 619 -11.25 -9.12 20.09
N ILE A 620 -12.55 -9.13 19.86
CA ILE A 620 -13.37 -10.34 19.84
C ILE A 620 -13.89 -10.57 18.43
N ASN A 621 -13.50 -11.70 17.84
CA ASN A 621 -13.85 -12.05 16.47
C ASN A 621 -15.28 -12.64 16.36
N ASN A 622 -15.66 -13.04 15.15
CA ASN A 622 -17.01 -13.51 14.81
C ASN A 622 -17.41 -14.84 15.47
N GLU A 623 -16.46 -15.70 15.85
CA GLU A 623 -16.71 -16.93 16.63
C GLU A 623 -16.75 -16.69 18.15
N GLY A 624 -16.67 -15.43 18.58
CA GLY A 624 -16.65 -15.05 19.99
C GLY A 624 -15.28 -15.25 20.67
N ARG A 625 -14.20 -15.40 19.90
CA ARG A 625 -12.84 -15.56 20.45
C ARG A 625 -12.21 -14.21 20.77
N ALA A 626 -11.88 -14.01 22.04
CA ALA A 626 -11.03 -12.93 22.51
C ALA A 626 -9.57 -13.19 22.13
N GLN A 627 -8.97 -12.24 21.43
CA GLN A 627 -7.60 -12.32 20.93
C GLN A 627 -6.84 -11.02 21.24
N ARG A 628 -5.62 -11.17 21.75
CA ARG A 628 -4.75 -10.04 22.12
C ARG A 628 -3.88 -9.61 20.93
N PHE A 629 -3.83 -8.31 20.65
CA PHE A 629 -2.80 -7.70 19.81
C PHE A 629 -1.85 -6.89 20.69
N PHE A 630 -0.59 -6.81 20.27
CA PHE A 630 0.48 -6.17 21.05
C PHE A 630 1.19 -5.06 20.26
N GLN A 631 1.70 -4.08 20.99
CA GLN A 631 2.51 -2.98 20.48
C GLN A 631 3.77 -3.55 19.82
N VAL A 632 4.03 -3.12 18.59
CA VAL A 632 5.17 -3.52 17.77
C VAL A 632 6.35 -2.59 18.01
N TYR A 633 6.10 -1.29 18.15
CA TYR A 633 7.11 -0.26 18.42
C TYR A 633 6.52 0.89 19.22
N ASP A 634 7.40 1.62 19.91
CA ASP A 634 7.08 2.89 20.56
C ASP A 634 7.38 4.06 19.60
N PRO A 635 6.37 4.82 19.15
CA PRO A 635 6.56 5.98 18.27
C PRO A 635 7.46 7.07 18.88
N ALA A 636 7.36 7.31 20.19
CA ALA A 636 8.11 8.36 20.88
C ALA A 636 9.61 8.08 20.93
N TYR A 637 10.01 6.80 20.78
CA TYR A 637 11.42 6.41 20.66
C TYR A 637 12.09 6.93 19.38
N TYR A 638 11.32 7.01 18.29
CA TYR A 638 11.83 7.49 17.00
C TYR A 638 11.72 9.01 16.86
N ASP A 639 10.65 9.60 17.40
CA ASP A 639 10.39 11.04 17.36
C ASP A 639 9.80 11.49 18.70
N THR A 640 10.61 12.20 19.48
CA THR A 640 10.22 12.68 20.83
C THR A 640 9.15 13.77 20.79
N SER A 641 8.84 14.33 19.62
CA SER A 641 7.72 15.27 19.48
C SER A 641 6.37 14.57 19.45
N VAL A 642 6.32 13.27 19.19
CA VAL A 642 5.10 12.48 19.16
C VAL A 642 4.53 12.37 20.57
N THR A 643 3.27 12.78 20.73
CA THR A 643 2.50 12.65 21.96
C THR A 643 1.23 11.87 21.62
N MET A 644 1.30 10.55 21.76
CA MET A 644 0.24 9.64 21.37
C MET A 644 0.20 8.49 22.36
N PHE A 645 -1.00 8.14 22.81
CA PHE A 645 -1.21 7.04 23.76
C PHE A 645 -2.34 6.14 23.27
N GLU A 646 -2.42 4.96 23.85
CA GLU A 646 -3.57 4.07 23.71
C GLU A 646 -4.83 4.79 24.19
N SER A 647 -5.94 4.64 23.48
CA SER A 647 -7.16 5.40 23.77
C SER A 647 -7.69 5.16 25.18
N TRP A 648 -7.59 3.92 25.70
CA TRP A 648 -7.97 3.62 27.08
C TRP A 648 -7.15 4.42 28.11
N ARG A 649 -5.88 4.73 27.84
CA ARG A 649 -5.04 5.55 28.74
C ARG A 649 -5.49 6.99 28.74
N TRP A 650 -5.76 7.56 27.56
CA TRP A 650 -6.32 8.90 27.46
C TRP A 650 -7.62 9.01 28.26
N LEU A 651 -8.55 8.09 28.01
CA LEU A 651 -9.87 8.06 28.62
C LEU A 651 -9.80 7.85 30.14
N HIS A 652 -8.99 6.89 30.61
CA HIS A 652 -8.86 6.63 32.03
C HIS A 652 -8.14 7.76 32.77
N SER A 653 -7.05 8.30 32.20
CA SER A 653 -6.38 9.46 32.78
C SER A 653 -7.34 10.63 32.88
N LEU A 654 -8.21 10.81 31.87
CA LEU A 654 -9.19 11.89 31.83
C LEU A 654 -10.24 11.71 32.91
N HIS A 655 -10.77 10.50 33.04
CA HIS A 655 -11.71 10.14 34.09
C HIS A 655 -11.13 10.43 35.47
N SER A 656 -9.87 10.04 35.71
CA SER A 656 -9.17 10.27 36.96
C SER A 656 -8.93 11.76 37.24
N THR A 657 -8.51 12.53 36.24
CA THR A 657 -8.35 14.00 36.36
C THR A 657 -9.69 14.67 36.64
N VAL A 658 -10.77 14.31 35.94
CA VAL A 658 -12.12 14.88 36.17
C VAL A 658 -12.58 14.64 37.62
N GLN A 659 -12.35 13.44 38.15
CA GLN A 659 -12.69 13.05 39.52
C GLN A 659 -11.70 13.52 40.60
N SER A 660 -10.61 14.20 40.21
CA SER A 660 -9.54 14.61 41.13
C SER A 660 -8.93 13.44 41.92
N ARG A 661 -8.74 12.29 41.25
CA ARG A 661 -8.08 11.09 41.80
C ARG A 661 -6.78 10.79 41.05
N ASP A 662 -5.90 10.02 41.69
CA ASP A 662 -4.69 9.52 41.04
C ASP A 662 -5.02 8.47 39.96
N VAL A 663 -4.13 8.37 38.97
CA VAL A 663 -4.25 7.40 37.88
C VAL A 663 -3.82 6.02 38.38
N ASP A 664 -4.77 5.08 38.49
CA ASP A 664 -4.54 3.72 38.99
C ASP A 664 -4.36 2.68 37.87
N TRP A 665 -4.93 2.89 36.68
CA TRP A 665 -4.65 2.02 35.52
C TRP A 665 -3.38 2.46 34.82
N THR A 666 -2.25 1.94 35.29
CA THR A 666 -0.91 2.19 34.73
C THR A 666 -0.46 1.12 33.74
N GLN A 667 -1.07 -0.07 33.78
CA GLN A 667 -0.79 -1.20 32.88
C GLN A 667 -2.08 -1.69 32.22
N LEU A 668 -1.95 -2.31 31.04
CA LEU A 668 -3.07 -2.95 30.34
C LEU A 668 -3.83 -3.97 31.24
N ASP A 669 -3.12 -4.74 32.06
CA ASP A 669 -3.76 -5.72 32.95
C ASP A 669 -4.74 -5.07 33.95
N HIS A 670 -4.49 -3.83 34.40
CA HIS A 670 -5.37 -3.12 35.32
C HIS A 670 -6.73 -2.78 34.69
N VAL A 671 -6.73 -2.33 33.42
CA VAL A 671 -7.99 -2.03 32.71
C VAL A 671 -8.75 -3.33 32.38
N ILE A 672 -8.04 -4.42 32.10
CA ILE A 672 -8.65 -5.74 31.91
C ILE A 672 -9.33 -6.22 33.19
N ASP A 673 -8.65 -6.15 34.33
CA ASP A 673 -9.22 -6.54 35.63
C ASP A 673 -10.45 -5.70 35.98
N ALA A 674 -10.42 -4.39 35.68
CA ALA A 674 -11.58 -3.52 35.85
C ALA A 674 -12.72 -3.89 34.89
N CYS A 675 -12.41 -4.18 33.63
CA CYS A 675 -13.39 -4.58 32.62
C CYS A 675 -14.13 -5.87 33.02
N VAL A 676 -13.38 -6.90 33.41
CA VAL A 676 -13.94 -8.21 33.82
C VAL A 676 -14.79 -8.08 35.08
N LYS A 677 -14.40 -7.20 36.02
CA LYS A 677 -15.17 -6.97 37.25
C LYS A 677 -16.55 -6.35 36.97
N VAL A 678 -16.65 -5.47 35.98
CA VAL A 678 -17.89 -4.77 35.61
C VAL A 678 -18.73 -5.56 34.60
N LEU A 679 -18.07 -6.28 33.69
CA LEU A 679 -18.69 -7.05 32.61
C LEU A 679 -18.25 -8.53 32.71
N PRO A 680 -18.90 -9.34 33.58
CA PRO A 680 -18.52 -10.73 33.81
C PRO A 680 -18.57 -11.61 32.56
N GLN A 681 -19.41 -11.28 31.58
CA GLN A 681 -19.47 -11.97 30.29
C GLN A 681 -18.17 -11.85 29.47
N LEU A 682 -17.29 -10.91 29.82
CA LEU A 682 -15.97 -10.73 29.21
C LEU A 682 -14.84 -11.34 30.05
N ALA A 683 -15.13 -12.12 31.10
CA ALA A 683 -14.11 -12.63 32.02
C ALA A 683 -12.94 -13.35 31.33
N GLY A 684 -13.21 -14.11 30.27
CA GLY A 684 -12.18 -14.84 29.52
C GLY A 684 -11.19 -13.97 28.73
N ILE A 685 -11.38 -12.64 28.61
CA ILE A 685 -10.38 -11.76 27.99
C ILE A 685 -9.05 -11.74 28.78
N LYS A 686 -9.12 -12.04 30.08
CA LYS A 686 -7.95 -12.16 30.96
C LYS A 686 -7.08 -13.34 30.55
N ASP A 687 -7.69 -14.42 30.09
CA ASP A 687 -7.00 -15.66 29.69
C ASP A 687 -6.55 -15.63 28.23
N ALA A 688 -6.87 -14.57 27.47
CA ALA A 688 -6.49 -14.44 26.06
C ALA A 688 -4.96 -14.34 25.85
N ALA A 689 -4.23 -13.86 26.85
CA ALA A 689 -2.78 -13.82 26.89
C ALA A 689 -2.25 -13.72 28.33
N PRO A 690 -1.01 -14.15 28.61
CA PRO A 690 -0.37 -13.94 29.90
C PRO A 690 -0.24 -12.45 30.27
N ASP A 691 -0.18 -12.17 31.57
CA ASP A 691 0.02 -10.82 32.11
C ASP A 691 1.42 -10.24 31.81
N ALA A 692 1.59 -8.95 32.09
CA ALA A 692 2.85 -8.21 31.88
C ALA A 692 4.03 -8.73 32.72
N SER A 693 3.76 -9.48 33.80
CA SER A 693 4.75 -10.05 34.70
C SER A 693 5.30 -11.39 34.23
N PHE A 694 4.65 -12.05 33.27
CA PHE A 694 5.06 -13.36 32.74
C PHE A 694 6.52 -13.36 32.25
N ARG A 695 7.33 -14.29 32.76
CA ARG A 695 8.72 -14.50 32.38
C ARG A 695 9.02 -15.97 32.19
N ILE A 696 9.93 -16.28 31.27
CA ILE A 696 10.48 -17.63 31.12
C ILE A 696 11.93 -17.60 31.60
N LYS A 697 12.22 -18.35 32.67
CA LYS A 697 13.56 -18.34 33.33
C LYS A 697 14.01 -16.92 33.70
N GLY A 698 13.09 -16.09 34.19
CA GLY A 698 13.34 -14.69 34.58
C GLY A 698 13.48 -13.70 33.41
N GLN A 699 13.35 -14.15 32.16
CA GLN A 699 13.47 -13.31 30.97
C GLN A 699 12.11 -12.99 30.36
N LYS A 700 11.98 -11.77 29.82
CA LYS A 700 10.90 -11.39 28.89
C LYS A 700 11.02 -12.15 27.57
N LEU A 701 9.99 -12.12 26.74
CA LEU A 701 10.02 -12.68 25.39
C LEU A 701 10.62 -11.66 24.40
N SER A 702 11.47 -12.11 23.48
CA SER A 702 12.06 -11.20 22.48
C SER A 702 11.08 -10.84 21.37
N ARG A 703 11.12 -9.60 20.88
CA ARG A 703 10.38 -9.15 19.68
C ARG A 703 11.21 -9.17 18.40
N SER A 704 12.53 -9.18 18.53
CA SER A 704 13.44 -9.27 17.39
C SER A 704 14.13 -10.64 17.34
N PRO A 705 14.36 -11.21 16.15
CA PRO A 705 15.20 -12.39 16.00
C PRO A 705 16.68 -12.03 16.23
N ILE A 706 17.54 -13.04 16.43
CA ILE A 706 18.96 -12.85 16.75
C ILE A 706 19.70 -12.23 15.55
N ARG A 707 20.43 -11.13 15.79
CA ARG A 707 21.38 -10.56 14.83
C ARG A 707 22.75 -11.21 15.03
N SER A 708 23.27 -11.92 14.02
CA SER A 708 24.62 -12.53 14.07
C SER A 708 25.76 -11.57 13.70
N SER A 709 25.46 -10.29 13.47
CA SER A 709 26.43 -9.27 13.03
C SER A 709 26.28 -7.99 13.86
N GLY A 710 27.34 -7.63 14.60
CA GLY A 710 27.44 -6.40 15.38
C GLY A 710 27.61 -5.11 14.56
N ARG A 711 27.45 -5.15 13.22
CA ARG A 711 27.61 -3.98 12.32
C ARG A 711 26.32 -3.21 12.04
N THR A 712 25.21 -3.51 12.71
CA THR A 712 23.93 -2.84 12.47
C THR A 712 23.51 -2.02 13.68
N ALA A 713 24.33 -1.04 14.07
CA ALA A 713 23.77 0.04 14.86
C ALA A 713 22.67 0.69 13.99
N MET A 714 21.41 0.61 14.43
CA MET A 714 20.23 1.05 13.68
C MET A 714 20.36 2.49 13.22
N ARG A 715 21.07 3.29 14.02
CA ARG A 715 21.36 4.71 13.79
C ARG A 715 22.82 4.98 13.43
N ALA A 716 23.62 4.00 12.98
CA ALA A 716 25.05 4.17 12.69
C ALA A 716 25.36 5.38 11.78
N ASN A 717 24.45 5.68 10.85
CA ASN A 717 24.53 6.82 9.94
C ASN A 717 24.30 8.18 10.63
N ILE A 718 23.74 8.19 11.83
CA ILE A 718 23.48 9.36 12.67
C ILE A 718 24.48 9.40 13.85
N SER A 719 24.60 8.29 14.58
CA SER A 719 25.46 8.11 15.74
C SER A 719 25.85 6.63 15.89
N VAL A 720 27.11 6.38 16.24
CA VAL A 720 27.59 5.03 16.58
C VAL A 720 27.08 4.59 17.96
N HIS A 721 26.58 5.51 18.79
CA HIS A 721 25.94 5.20 20.06
C HIS A 721 24.44 4.97 19.86
N GLU A 722 23.98 3.75 20.13
CA GLU A 722 22.56 3.43 20.13
C GLU A 722 21.89 3.91 21.42
N PRO A 723 20.76 4.61 21.34
CA PRO A 723 19.98 4.94 22.52
C PRO A 723 19.37 3.67 23.12
N ARG A 724 19.25 3.64 24.45
CA ARG A 724 18.59 2.55 25.18
C ARG A 724 17.20 2.29 24.57
N GLN A 725 16.91 1.03 24.27
CA GLN A 725 15.59 0.62 23.77
C GLN A 725 14.49 0.95 24.80
N PRO A 726 13.26 1.27 24.34
CA PRO A 726 12.14 1.54 25.23
C PRO A 726 11.82 0.29 26.07
N GLN A 727 11.29 0.51 27.27
CA GLN A 727 10.83 -0.58 28.13
C GLN A 727 9.33 -0.75 27.99
N ASP A 728 8.93 -1.93 27.53
CA ASP A 728 7.53 -2.32 27.56
C ASP A 728 7.12 -2.62 29.01
N LYS A 729 6.08 -1.95 29.50
CA LYS A 729 5.55 -2.16 30.85
C LYS A 729 4.27 -3.00 30.85
N ASP A 730 3.61 -3.13 29.71
CA ASP A 730 2.25 -3.64 29.57
C ASP A 730 2.22 -5.11 29.18
N THR A 731 3.36 -5.65 28.74
CA THR A 731 3.41 -7.00 28.20
C THR A 731 4.64 -7.76 28.68
N MET A 732 4.62 -9.07 28.42
CA MET A 732 5.74 -9.98 28.64
C MET A 732 6.90 -9.79 27.64
N PHE A 733 6.78 -8.89 26.67
CA PHE A 733 7.75 -8.71 25.59
C PHE A 733 8.78 -7.61 25.86
N ALA A 734 9.95 -7.73 25.24
CA ALA A 734 10.97 -6.69 25.21
C ALA A 734 11.08 -6.10 23.79
N PHE A 735 11.26 -4.77 23.68
CA PHE A 735 11.58 -4.08 22.42
C PHE A 735 13.04 -4.31 22.00
N SER A 736 13.45 -5.58 21.95
CA SER A 736 14.80 -5.97 21.57
C SER A 736 14.87 -7.46 21.18
N MET A 737 16.08 -7.89 20.82
CA MET A 737 16.45 -9.31 20.68
C MET A 737 16.76 -9.98 22.01
N GLU A 738 16.85 -9.22 23.11
CA GLU A 738 17.12 -9.75 24.44
C GLU A 738 15.83 -10.33 25.03
N GLY A 739 15.86 -11.61 25.38
CA GLY A 739 14.71 -12.33 25.91
C GLY A 739 14.70 -13.78 25.49
N ASN A 740 13.75 -14.54 26.03
CA ASN A 740 13.56 -15.92 25.64
C ASN A 740 12.94 -16.00 24.25
N ASN A 741 13.61 -16.73 23.36
CA ASN A 741 13.15 -17.02 22.01
C ASN A 741 13.19 -18.51 21.66
N SER A 742 13.33 -19.38 22.67
CA SER A 742 13.47 -20.82 22.42
C SER A 742 12.17 -21.39 21.82
N PRO A 743 12.27 -22.25 20.79
CA PRO A 743 11.09 -22.93 20.22
C PRO A 743 10.41 -23.90 21.19
N LEU A 744 11.15 -24.42 22.18
CA LEU A 744 10.65 -25.36 23.19
C LEU A 744 10.23 -24.67 24.49
N ALA A 745 10.19 -23.34 24.51
CA ALA A 745 9.75 -22.59 25.68
C ALA A 745 8.23 -22.65 25.82
N ASP A 746 7.76 -22.74 27.07
CA ASP A 746 6.34 -22.78 27.43
C ASP A 746 5.67 -21.42 27.18
N ARG A 747 5.27 -21.18 25.93
CA ARG A 747 4.59 -19.95 25.50
C ARG A 747 3.68 -20.18 24.30
N GLN A 748 2.56 -19.46 24.29
CA GLN A 748 1.62 -19.40 23.17
C GLN A 748 1.91 -18.23 22.22
N GLN A 749 2.41 -17.11 22.78
CA GLN A 749 2.61 -15.87 22.03
C GLN A 749 3.98 -15.87 21.35
N ILE A 750 3.99 -16.04 20.03
CA ILE A 750 5.20 -16.15 19.20
C ILE A 750 5.20 -14.99 18.18
N PRO A 751 6.09 -13.98 18.33
CA PRO A 751 6.09 -12.79 17.47
C PRO A 751 6.59 -13.06 16.05
N PHE A 752 7.55 -13.98 15.89
CA PHE A 752 8.18 -14.30 14.61
C PHE A 752 8.58 -15.78 14.55
N ALA A 753 8.56 -16.37 13.35
CA ALA A 753 9.03 -17.73 13.12
C ALA A 753 10.56 -17.77 13.06
N TRP A 754 11.21 -18.40 14.04
CA TRP A 754 12.67 -18.60 14.04
C TRP A 754 13.05 -19.74 14.99
N ALA A 755 13.94 -20.61 14.54
CA ALA A 755 14.61 -21.61 15.38
C ALA A 755 16.07 -21.74 14.92
N PRO A 756 16.99 -22.28 15.76
CA PRO A 756 18.35 -22.56 15.32
C PRO A 756 18.38 -23.39 14.03
N GLY A 757 19.02 -22.87 12.97
CA GLY A 757 19.05 -23.49 11.64
C GLY A 757 17.82 -23.24 10.75
N TRP A 758 16.78 -22.58 11.26
CA TRP A 758 15.51 -22.32 10.57
C TRP A 758 15.12 -20.84 10.69
N ASN A 759 15.38 -20.04 9.66
CA ASN A 759 15.07 -18.61 9.65
C ASN A 759 13.84 -18.26 8.81
N SER A 760 13.43 -19.11 7.87
CA SER A 760 12.24 -18.90 7.04
C SER A 760 10.93 -19.15 7.81
N PRO A 761 9.76 -18.77 7.26
CA PRO A 761 8.46 -19.05 7.88
C PRO A 761 8.19 -20.56 8.08
N GLN A 762 8.96 -21.44 7.42
CA GLN A 762 8.86 -22.89 7.62
C GLN A 762 9.30 -23.33 9.04
N ALA A 763 9.97 -22.46 9.80
CA ALA A 763 10.31 -22.69 11.20
C ALA A 763 9.08 -22.90 12.11
N TRP A 764 7.86 -22.55 11.67
CA TRP A 764 6.63 -22.82 12.42
C TRP A 764 6.49 -24.29 12.83
N ASN A 765 7.03 -25.23 12.06
CA ASN A 765 7.04 -26.66 12.43
C ASN A 765 7.69 -26.94 13.80
N LYS A 766 8.65 -26.11 14.25
CA LYS A 766 9.33 -26.26 15.55
C LYS A 766 8.49 -25.83 16.74
N PHE A 767 7.43 -25.07 16.51
CA PHE A 767 6.52 -24.57 17.54
C PHE A 767 5.23 -25.38 17.65
N GLN A 768 5.01 -26.30 16.71
CA GLN A 768 3.81 -27.12 16.61
C GLN A 768 3.98 -28.43 17.37
N ALA A 769 2.89 -28.92 17.98
CA ALA A 769 2.86 -30.22 18.65
C ALA A 769 3.04 -31.34 17.64
N GLU A 770 2.26 -31.25 16.57
CA GLU A 770 2.36 -32.03 15.34
C GLU A 770 2.29 -31.05 14.18
N VAL A 771 3.01 -31.32 13.08
CA VAL A 771 3.04 -30.37 11.97
C VAL A 771 1.63 -30.21 11.39
N GLY A 772 1.19 -28.96 11.25
CA GLY A 772 -0.17 -28.64 10.82
C GLY A 772 -1.25 -28.78 11.91
N GLY A 773 -0.91 -29.23 13.12
CA GLY A 773 -1.81 -29.31 14.28
C GLY A 773 -1.82 -28.04 15.13
N HIS A 774 -2.07 -28.16 16.43
CA HIS A 774 -2.00 -27.04 17.37
C HIS A 774 -0.54 -26.68 17.73
N LEU A 775 -0.33 -25.46 18.22
CA LEU A 775 0.94 -25.09 18.85
C LEU A 775 1.20 -25.96 20.11
N ARG A 776 2.47 -26.24 20.42
CA ARG A 776 2.89 -27.12 21.55
C ARG A 776 2.27 -26.74 22.90
N HIS A 777 2.07 -25.45 23.11
CA HIS A 777 1.58 -24.87 24.36
C HIS A 777 0.15 -24.30 24.23
N GLY A 778 -0.57 -24.69 23.18
CA GLY A 778 -1.92 -24.21 22.87
C GLY A 778 -1.94 -23.03 21.89
N ASP A 779 -3.04 -22.91 21.14
CA ASP A 779 -3.24 -21.79 20.23
C ASP A 779 -3.70 -20.53 20.98
N PRO A 780 -3.16 -19.34 20.67
CA PRO A 780 -3.57 -18.08 21.27
C PRO A 780 -5.05 -17.74 21.12
N GLY A 781 -5.63 -17.20 22.20
CA GLY A 781 -6.98 -16.64 22.25
C GLY A 781 -8.04 -17.61 22.81
N VAL A 782 -9.05 -17.05 23.48
CA VAL A 782 -10.05 -17.80 24.28
C VAL A 782 -11.45 -17.51 23.77
N ARG A 783 -12.30 -18.53 23.65
CA ARG A 783 -13.71 -18.36 23.27
C ARG A 783 -14.53 -17.89 24.47
N LEU A 784 -15.31 -16.83 24.26
CA LEU A 784 -16.23 -16.27 25.25
C LEU A 784 -17.68 -16.73 25.04
N ILE A 785 -17.99 -17.18 23.82
CA ILE A 785 -19.30 -17.68 23.43
C ILE A 785 -19.16 -19.17 23.16
N GLU A 786 -19.85 -19.96 23.99
CA GLU A 786 -20.00 -21.39 23.82
C GLU A 786 -21.49 -21.72 23.63
N ALA A 787 -21.77 -22.85 22.97
CA ALA A 787 -23.13 -23.30 22.76
C ALA A 787 -23.80 -23.58 24.11
N SER A 788 -24.89 -22.89 24.40
CA SER A 788 -25.67 -23.12 25.62
C SER A 788 -26.54 -24.38 25.52
N ASP A 789 -26.91 -24.95 26.67
CA ASP A 789 -27.92 -26.01 26.74
C ASP A 789 -29.34 -25.47 26.51
N THR A 790 -29.52 -24.14 26.56
CA THR A 790 -30.78 -23.48 26.26
C THR A 790 -31.09 -23.52 24.77
N GLY A 791 -32.34 -23.82 24.42
CA GLY A 791 -32.81 -23.83 23.04
C GLY A 791 -33.58 -22.57 22.71
N LEU A 792 -33.18 -21.86 21.66
CA LEU A 792 -33.91 -20.72 21.10
C LEU A 792 -35.20 -21.20 20.41
N ASP A 793 -36.32 -20.49 20.58
CA ASP A 793 -37.58 -20.77 19.86
C ASP A 793 -37.48 -20.50 18.35
N TYR A 794 -38.39 -21.08 17.57
CA TYR A 794 -38.46 -20.77 16.13
C TYR A 794 -38.91 -19.33 15.94
N PHE A 795 -38.20 -18.59 15.09
CA PHE A 795 -38.67 -17.28 14.64
C PHE A 795 -39.86 -17.46 13.69
N THR A 796 -40.91 -16.67 13.89
CA THR A 796 -42.19 -16.81 13.17
C THR A 796 -42.46 -15.71 12.15
N SER A 797 -41.70 -14.62 12.18
CA SER A 797 -41.90 -13.46 11.31
C SER A 797 -41.30 -13.67 9.91
N VAL A 798 -42.09 -14.25 8.99
CA VAL A 798 -41.70 -14.40 7.58
C VAL A 798 -42.00 -13.11 6.82
N PRO A 799 -41.03 -12.54 6.07
CA PRO A 799 -41.29 -11.34 5.27
C PRO A 799 -42.15 -11.65 4.04
N ASP A 800 -42.89 -10.64 3.57
CA ASP A 800 -43.61 -10.70 2.30
C ASP A 800 -42.63 -10.79 1.11
N THR A 801 -43.13 -11.28 -0.03
CA THR A 801 -42.36 -11.33 -1.28
C THR A 801 -41.96 -9.92 -1.70
N PHE A 802 -40.77 -9.76 -2.29
CA PHE A 802 -40.37 -8.46 -2.80
C PHE A 802 -41.27 -7.99 -3.96
N HIS A 803 -41.76 -6.75 -3.85
CA HIS A 803 -42.52 -6.08 -4.90
C HIS A 803 -41.83 -4.77 -5.27
N ALA A 804 -41.50 -4.61 -6.56
CA ALA A 804 -40.96 -3.37 -7.07
C ALA A 804 -42.05 -2.28 -7.06
N GLU A 805 -41.78 -1.14 -6.43
CA GLU A 805 -42.63 0.04 -6.46
C GLU A 805 -42.27 0.93 -7.64
N GLU A 806 -43.27 1.43 -8.38
CA GLU A 806 -43.03 2.34 -9.49
C GLU A 806 -42.45 3.67 -8.98
N GLY A 807 -41.31 4.08 -9.54
CA GLY A 807 -40.61 5.32 -9.15
C GLY A 807 -39.74 5.22 -7.88
N LYS A 808 -39.65 4.06 -7.22
CA LYS A 808 -38.71 3.83 -6.11
C LYS A 808 -37.82 2.61 -6.37
N TRP A 809 -36.58 2.69 -5.89
CA TRP A 809 -35.58 1.64 -6.06
C TRP A 809 -35.09 1.16 -4.70
N ARG A 810 -35.03 -0.16 -4.49
CA ARG A 810 -34.45 -0.75 -3.28
C ARG A 810 -32.94 -0.89 -3.45
N ILE A 811 -32.17 -0.35 -2.51
CA ILE A 811 -30.71 -0.49 -2.53
C ILE A 811 -30.32 -1.92 -2.16
N ALA A 812 -29.53 -2.55 -3.01
CA ALA A 812 -28.83 -3.80 -2.75
C ALA A 812 -27.35 -3.49 -2.46
N PRO A 813 -26.81 -3.82 -1.27
CA PRO A 813 -25.43 -3.50 -0.91
C PRO A 813 -24.44 -4.46 -1.61
N TYR A 814 -23.41 -3.90 -2.26
CA TYR A 814 -22.32 -4.66 -2.86
C TYR A 814 -21.02 -4.43 -2.09
N TYR A 815 -20.56 -5.43 -1.36
CA TYR A 815 -19.26 -5.36 -0.69
C TYR A 815 -18.13 -5.76 -1.65
N HIS A 816 -16.97 -5.18 -1.44
CA HIS A 816 -15.72 -5.46 -2.15
C HIS A 816 -14.62 -5.70 -1.13
N LEU A 817 -13.89 -6.81 -1.29
CA LEU A 817 -12.72 -7.12 -0.48
C LEU A 817 -11.72 -5.98 -0.51
N PHE A 818 -11.55 -5.38 -1.70
CA PHE A 818 -10.74 -4.18 -1.93
C PHE A 818 -11.67 -2.96 -2.02
N GLY A 819 -11.93 -2.30 -0.89
CA GLY A 819 -12.62 -1.00 -0.91
C GLY A 819 -13.85 -0.86 -0.02
N SER A 820 -14.35 -1.92 0.65
CA SER A 820 -15.45 -1.76 1.61
C SER A 820 -15.03 -1.42 3.03
N ASP A 821 -13.89 -1.96 3.47
CA ASP A 821 -13.35 -1.73 4.81
C ASP A 821 -12.71 -0.33 4.94
N GLU A 822 -12.87 0.32 6.08
CA GLU A 822 -12.47 1.71 6.29
C GLU A 822 -10.96 1.94 6.26
N MET A 823 -10.21 1.10 6.96
CA MET A 823 -8.79 1.33 7.20
C MET A 823 -7.97 1.00 5.95
N SER A 824 -8.22 -0.17 5.35
CA SER A 824 -7.48 -0.61 4.16
C SER A 824 -7.64 0.33 2.96
N GLN A 825 -8.78 1.01 2.80
CA GLN A 825 -9.01 2.02 1.75
C GLN A 825 -8.04 3.20 1.79
N ARG A 826 -7.46 3.50 2.95
CA ARG A 826 -6.50 4.59 3.12
C ARG A 826 -5.08 4.19 2.71
N SER A 827 -4.84 2.90 2.43
CA SER A 827 -3.54 2.40 1.96
C SER A 827 -3.34 2.69 0.46
N PRO A 828 -2.28 3.42 0.05
CA PRO A 828 -2.06 3.76 -1.36
C PRO A 828 -1.90 2.56 -2.30
N VAL A 829 -1.32 1.46 -1.80
CA VAL A 829 -1.16 0.22 -2.59
C VAL A 829 -2.51 -0.46 -2.78
N PHE A 830 -3.37 -0.39 -1.76
CA PHE A 830 -4.70 -1.00 -1.77
C PHE A 830 -5.67 -0.24 -2.69
N GLN A 831 -5.55 1.09 -2.75
CA GLN A 831 -6.31 1.95 -3.68
C GLN A 831 -6.14 1.55 -5.15
N LYS A 832 -4.97 1.03 -5.55
CA LYS A 832 -4.72 0.51 -6.91
C LYS A 832 -5.56 -0.72 -7.27
N ARG A 833 -6.18 -1.37 -6.29
CA ARG A 833 -7.06 -2.55 -6.45
C ARG A 833 -8.52 -2.26 -6.15
N MET A 834 -8.82 -1.06 -5.66
CA MET A 834 -10.20 -0.67 -5.39
C MET A 834 -10.97 -0.55 -6.70
N VAL A 835 -12.22 -1.02 -6.68
CA VAL A 835 -13.13 -0.85 -7.81
C VAL A 835 -13.61 0.60 -7.83
N GLU A 836 -13.67 1.20 -9.01
CA GLU A 836 -14.25 2.53 -9.17
C GLU A 836 -15.73 2.52 -8.76
N PRO A 837 -16.26 3.58 -8.11
CA PRO A 837 -17.67 3.66 -7.77
C PRO A 837 -18.57 3.50 -8.99
N TYR A 838 -19.62 2.69 -8.87
CA TYR A 838 -20.55 2.38 -9.95
C TYR A 838 -21.99 2.28 -9.43
N ILE A 839 -22.94 2.28 -10.35
CA ILE A 839 -24.34 1.91 -10.08
C ILE A 839 -24.68 0.67 -10.91
N LYS A 840 -25.29 -0.35 -10.30
CA LYS A 840 -25.76 -1.55 -11.00
C LYS A 840 -27.26 -1.55 -11.17
N LEU A 841 -27.74 -1.83 -12.39
CA LEU A 841 -29.16 -2.04 -12.68
C LEU A 841 -29.40 -3.34 -13.45
N ASN A 842 -30.63 -3.83 -13.33
CA ASN A 842 -31.14 -4.88 -14.20
C ASN A 842 -31.26 -4.36 -15.66
N PRO A 843 -30.94 -5.17 -16.68
CA PRO A 843 -31.11 -4.77 -18.09
C PRO A 843 -32.52 -4.30 -18.47
N ALA A 844 -33.59 -4.90 -17.91
CA ALA A 844 -34.97 -4.49 -18.18
C ALA A 844 -35.27 -3.08 -17.64
N ASP A 845 -34.65 -2.73 -16.52
CA ASP A 845 -34.80 -1.43 -15.89
C ASP A 845 -33.94 -0.36 -16.58
N ALA A 846 -32.74 -0.72 -17.01
CA ALA A 846 -31.94 0.13 -17.88
C ALA A 846 -32.66 0.43 -19.20
N ALA A 847 -33.35 -0.57 -19.78
CA ALA A 847 -34.17 -0.40 -20.98
C ALA A 847 -35.37 0.54 -20.74
N LYS A 848 -36.06 0.43 -19.60
CA LYS A 848 -37.13 1.38 -19.22
C LYS A 848 -36.61 2.81 -19.08
N LEU A 849 -35.40 2.98 -18.55
CA LEU A 849 -34.74 4.28 -18.39
C LEU A 849 -34.09 4.80 -19.68
N GLY A 850 -34.00 3.98 -20.74
CA GLY A 850 -33.36 4.35 -22.01
C GLY A 850 -31.84 4.52 -21.92
N VAL A 851 -31.18 3.83 -20.99
CA VAL A 851 -29.74 3.95 -20.71
C VAL A 851 -28.97 2.66 -21.03
N ASN A 852 -27.73 2.81 -21.49
CA ASN A 852 -26.84 1.69 -21.82
C ASN A 852 -25.71 1.56 -20.79
N ALA A 853 -25.04 0.39 -20.76
CA ALA A 853 -23.85 0.21 -19.94
C ALA A 853 -22.81 1.31 -20.21
N GLY A 854 -22.22 1.86 -19.14
CA GLY A 854 -21.30 2.99 -19.20
C GLY A 854 -21.95 4.39 -19.17
N SER A 855 -23.28 4.49 -19.29
CA SER A 855 -23.97 5.78 -19.13
C SER A 855 -23.82 6.30 -17.70
N LEU A 856 -23.66 7.61 -17.52
CA LEU A 856 -23.73 8.22 -16.19
C LEU A 856 -25.19 8.35 -15.76
N ILE A 857 -25.54 7.75 -14.62
CA ILE A 857 -26.85 7.90 -13.99
C ILE A 857 -26.70 8.79 -12.78
N SER A 858 -27.54 9.82 -12.74
CA SER A 858 -27.68 10.69 -11.58
C SER A 858 -28.88 10.29 -10.75
N PHE A 859 -28.71 10.10 -9.45
CA PHE A 859 -29.80 9.88 -8.50
C PHE A 859 -29.68 10.81 -7.31
N SER A 860 -30.82 11.18 -6.73
CA SER A 860 -30.86 12.00 -5.52
C SER A 860 -31.06 11.11 -4.29
N TYR A 861 -30.20 11.28 -3.29
CA TYR A 861 -30.32 10.64 -1.99
C TYR A 861 -30.11 11.70 -0.90
N GLU A 862 -31.09 11.87 0.00
CA GLU A 862 -31.08 12.88 1.07
C GLU A 862 -30.69 14.31 0.60
N GLY A 863 -31.14 14.71 -0.59
CA GLY A 863 -30.88 16.04 -1.16
C GLY A 863 -29.51 16.20 -1.84
N GLN A 864 -28.64 15.18 -1.81
CA GLN A 864 -27.42 15.14 -2.61
C GLN A 864 -27.68 14.44 -3.94
N THR A 865 -27.14 14.97 -5.03
CA THR A 865 -27.20 14.31 -6.35
C THR A 865 -25.85 13.64 -6.60
N LEU A 866 -25.86 12.31 -6.73
CA LEU A 866 -24.69 11.51 -7.06
C LEU A 866 -24.79 11.05 -8.50
N SER A 867 -23.69 11.14 -9.27
CA SER A 867 -23.63 10.64 -10.64
C SER A 867 -22.58 9.55 -10.75
N LEU A 868 -23.00 8.35 -11.13
CA LEU A 868 -22.16 7.15 -11.19
C LEU A 868 -22.30 6.44 -12.54
N PRO A 869 -21.23 5.81 -13.05
CA PRO A 869 -21.29 5.02 -14.28
C PRO A 869 -22.11 3.74 -14.09
N LEU A 870 -22.99 3.47 -15.05
CA LEU A 870 -23.90 2.31 -15.04
C LEU A 870 -23.18 1.02 -15.43
N GLN A 871 -23.33 0.00 -14.61
CA GLN A 871 -23.07 -1.40 -14.93
C GLN A 871 -24.40 -2.17 -15.01
N LEU A 872 -24.51 -3.11 -15.95
CA LEU A 872 -25.67 -3.97 -16.06
C LEU A 872 -25.38 -5.30 -15.38
N SER A 873 -26.35 -5.81 -14.61
CA SER A 873 -26.29 -7.16 -14.03
C SER A 873 -27.59 -7.90 -14.27
N GLU A 874 -27.52 -9.06 -14.93
CA GLU A 874 -28.67 -9.96 -15.11
C GLU A 874 -29.09 -10.64 -13.81
N GLY A 875 -28.18 -10.74 -12.83
CA GLY A 875 -28.46 -11.37 -11.54
C GLY A 875 -29.30 -10.51 -10.60
N LEU A 876 -29.22 -9.18 -10.74
CA LEU A 876 -29.96 -8.23 -9.91
C LEU A 876 -31.42 -8.18 -10.35
N VAL A 877 -32.38 -8.29 -9.42
CA VAL A 877 -33.81 -8.29 -9.77
C VAL A 877 -34.30 -6.88 -10.09
N ALA A 878 -35.27 -6.78 -11.00
CA ALA A 878 -35.83 -5.50 -11.40
C ALA A 878 -36.49 -4.76 -10.23
N GLY A 879 -36.32 -3.44 -10.17
CA GLY A 879 -36.71 -2.57 -9.05
C GLY A 879 -35.64 -2.45 -7.94
N GLN A 880 -34.48 -3.09 -8.10
CA GLN A 880 -33.33 -2.94 -7.22
C GLN A 880 -32.22 -2.14 -7.88
N VAL A 881 -31.44 -1.44 -7.06
CA VAL A 881 -30.22 -0.72 -7.48
C VAL A 881 -29.04 -1.23 -6.66
N GLY A 882 -28.01 -1.73 -7.35
CA GLY A 882 -26.78 -2.19 -6.71
C GLY A 882 -25.82 -1.04 -6.48
N LEU A 883 -25.37 -0.84 -5.24
CA LEU A 883 -24.40 0.19 -4.88
C LEU A 883 -23.20 -0.42 -4.15
N PRO A 884 -21.95 -0.07 -4.53
CA PRO A 884 -20.76 -0.50 -3.80
C PRO A 884 -20.73 0.13 -2.41
N MET A 885 -20.55 -0.72 -1.40
CA MET A 885 -20.40 -0.30 -0.01
C MET A 885 -18.94 0.07 0.23
N GLY A 886 -18.71 1.29 0.72
CA GLY A 886 -17.38 1.84 0.94
C GLY A 886 -16.76 2.40 -0.34
N GLY A 887 -16.11 3.54 -0.20
CA GLY A 887 -15.49 4.28 -1.30
C GLY A 887 -15.26 5.73 -0.90
N CYS A 888 -14.07 6.23 -1.18
CA CYS A 888 -13.85 7.68 -1.26
C CYS A 888 -14.55 8.18 -2.53
N ALA A 889 -15.29 9.28 -2.40
CA ALA A 889 -15.58 10.11 -3.54
C ALA A 889 -14.24 10.58 -4.16
N MET A 890 -13.90 10.07 -5.35
CA MET A 890 -13.02 10.76 -6.29
C MET A 890 -13.94 11.40 -7.34
N SER A 891 -13.77 12.63 -7.81
CA SER A 891 -12.63 13.54 -7.69
C SER A 891 -13.04 14.98 -8.02
N TRP A 892 -12.50 15.92 -7.24
CA TRP A 892 -11.92 17.25 -7.47
C TRP A 892 -11.58 17.77 -8.90
N LEU A 893 -11.90 17.04 -9.98
CA LEU A 893 -11.62 17.48 -11.35
C LEU A 893 -12.81 18.27 -11.89
N THR A 894 -12.87 19.55 -11.55
CA THR A 894 -13.68 20.50 -12.31
C THR A 894 -13.01 20.78 -13.66
N PRO A 895 -13.76 21.18 -14.71
CA PRO A 895 -13.20 21.54 -16.02
C PRO A 895 -12.06 22.59 -15.94
N GLU A 896 -12.10 23.46 -14.94
CA GLU A 896 -11.09 24.48 -14.67
C GLU A 896 -9.73 23.86 -14.27
N VAL A 897 -9.73 22.76 -13.52
CA VAL A 897 -8.50 22.03 -13.17
C VAL A 897 -7.90 21.37 -14.41
N ILE A 898 -8.72 20.95 -15.37
CA ILE A 898 -8.24 20.37 -16.64
C ILE A 898 -7.56 21.45 -17.50
N ASP A 899 -8.10 22.66 -17.57
CA ASP A 899 -7.49 23.77 -18.33
C ASP A 899 -6.18 24.26 -17.68
N ILE A 900 -6.12 24.29 -16.35
CA ILE A 900 -4.88 24.55 -15.60
C ILE A 900 -3.87 23.44 -15.88
N LEU A 901 -4.27 22.17 -15.82
CA LEU A 901 -3.39 21.03 -16.11
C LEU A 901 -2.89 21.04 -17.56
N LEU A 902 -3.72 21.39 -18.53
CA LEU A 902 -3.33 21.54 -19.94
C LEU A 902 -2.35 22.70 -20.13
N SER A 903 -2.53 23.81 -19.41
CA SER A 903 -1.62 24.96 -19.45
C SER A 903 -0.27 24.65 -18.79
N ILE A 904 -0.28 23.95 -17.66
CA ILE A 904 0.92 23.42 -17.00
C ILE A 904 1.63 22.42 -17.93
N LEU A 905 0.89 21.53 -18.59
CA LEU A 905 1.45 20.56 -19.52
C LEU A 905 2.13 21.25 -20.72
N LYS A 906 1.49 22.27 -21.31
CA LYS A 906 2.09 23.09 -22.38
C LYS A 906 3.37 23.78 -21.90
N ALA A 907 3.36 24.37 -20.70
CA ALA A 907 4.54 25.01 -20.11
C ALA A 907 5.68 24.00 -19.90
N VAL A 908 5.39 22.84 -19.31
CA VAL A 908 6.39 21.78 -19.07
C VAL A 908 6.96 21.26 -20.39
N VAL A 909 6.12 21.02 -21.41
CA VAL A 909 6.59 20.54 -22.73
C VAL A 909 7.51 21.57 -23.37
N ILE A 910 7.14 22.86 -23.40
CA ILE A 910 7.97 23.91 -24.01
C ILE A 910 9.30 24.04 -23.26
N LEU A 911 9.28 24.13 -21.92
CA LEU A 911 10.51 24.27 -21.13
C LEU A 911 11.39 23.02 -21.22
N LEU A 912 10.83 21.82 -21.25
CA LEU A 912 11.58 20.58 -21.43
C LEU A 912 12.26 20.51 -22.81
N VAL A 913 11.57 20.97 -23.86
CA VAL A 913 12.16 21.07 -25.21
C VAL A 913 13.32 22.05 -25.20
N VAL A 914 13.22 23.20 -24.52
CA VAL A 914 14.32 24.17 -24.39
C VAL A 914 15.52 23.58 -23.66
N VAL A 915 15.30 22.89 -22.53
CA VAL A 915 16.37 22.18 -21.79
C VAL A 915 17.02 21.13 -22.68
N THR A 916 16.22 20.37 -23.42
CA THR A 916 16.70 19.34 -24.35
C THR A 916 17.52 19.95 -25.47
N CYS A 917 17.06 21.05 -26.08
CA CYS A 917 17.81 21.82 -27.08
C CYS A 917 19.13 22.36 -26.52
N GLY A 918 19.13 22.90 -25.30
CA GLY A 918 20.34 23.34 -24.59
C GLY A 918 21.34 22.19 -24.38
N ALA A 919 20.84 21.01 -24.01
CA ALA A 919 21.69 19.82 -23.87
C ALA A 919 22.26 19.37 -25.23
N PHE A 920 21.43 19.29 -26.27
CA PHE A 920 21.83 18.96 -27.64
C PHE A 920 22.86 19.94 -28.22
N MET A 921 22.81 21.21 -27.81
CA MET A 921 23.81 22.20 -28.22
C MET A 921 25.22 21.83 -27.82
N SER A 922 25.44 21.13 -26.70
CA SER A 922 26.77 20.65 -26.33
C SER A 922 27.33 19.66 -27.36
N PHE A 923 26.48 18.76 -27.87
CA PHE A 923 26.87 17.85 -28.96
C PHE A 923 27.06 18.60 -30.29
N GLY A 924 26.12 19.49 -30.65
CA GLY A 924 26.16 20.29 -31.87
C GLY A 924 27.41 21.16 -31.96
N GLU A 925 27.76 21.86 -30.87
CA GLU A 925 28.95 22.67 -30.76
C GLU A 925 30.24 21.87 -30.97
N ARG A 926 30.40 20.73 -30.28
CA ARG A 926 31.60 19.89 -30.44
C ARG A 926 31.76 19.39 -31.87
N ARG A 927 30.66 19.11 -32.58
CA ARG A 927 30.68 18.64 -33.97
C ARG A 927 30.95 19.75 -34.98
N LEU A 928 30.33 20.93 -34.82
CA LEU A 928 30.56 22.08 -35.68
C LEU A 928 31.97 22.66 -35.50
N LEU A 929 32.47 22.76 -34.26
CA LEU A 929 33.88 23.07 -34.03
C LEU A 929 34.79 21.98 -34.60
N GLY A 930 34.34 20.72 -34.59
CA GLY A 930 34.94 19.62 -35.33
C GLY A 930 35.21 19.97 -36.79
N LEU A 931 34.13 20.33 -37.48
CA LEU A 931 34.14 20.71 -38.88
C LEU A 931 35.04 21.93 -39.16
N PHE A 932 34.89 23.02 -38.39
CA PHE A 932 35.63 24.27 -38.64
C PHE A 932 37.11 24.21 -38.27
N GLN A 933 37.48 23.41 -37.27
CA GLN A 933 38.86 23.25 -36.81
C GLN A 933 39.54 22.00 -37.41
N ASN A 934 38.90 21.36 -38.38
CA ASN A 934 39.39 20.15 -39.05
C ASN A 934 39.75 19.01 -38.08
N ARG A 935 38.86 18.71 -37.12
CA ARG A 935 38.95 17.63 -36.13
C ARG A 935 37.68 16.77 -36.14
N TYR A 936 37.77 15.50 -35.76
CA TYR A 936 36.67 14.53 -35.95
C TYR A 936 35.40 14.75 -35.09
N GLY A 937 35.46 15.54 -34.02
CA GLY A 937 34.35 15.68 -33.07
C GLY A 937 33.96 14.35 -32.39
N PRO A 938 32.85 14.30 -31.63
CA PRO A 938 32.38 13.06 -31.01
C PRO A 938 31.92 12.06 -32.10
N ASN A 939 32.55 10.89 -32.19
CA ASN A 939 32.25 9.87 -33.21
C ASN A 939 32.10 8.43 -32.70
N ARG A 940 32.30 8.18 -31.39
CA ARG A 940 32.39 6.80 -30.83
C ARG A 940 31.11 6.26 -30.19
N VAL A 941 30.31 7.10 -29.54
CA VAL A 941 29.16 6.65 -28.73
C VAL A 941 27.86 6.85 -29.51
N GLY A 942 27.26 5.75 -29.99
CA GLY A 942 26.04 5.78 -30.82
C GLY A 942 26.29 6.18 -32.29
N TRP A 943 25.22 6.33 -33.06
CA TRP A 943 25.34 6.66 -34.48
C TRP A 943 25.90 8.08 -34.66
N GLY A 944 27.13 8.15 -35.17
CA GLY A 944 27.85 9.41 -35.36
C GLY A 944 28.16 10.17 -34.06
N GLY A 945 28.28 9.49 -32.91
CA GLY A 945 28.59 10.12 -31.62
C GLY A 945 27.40 10.75 -30.89
N SER A 946 26.17 10.59 -31.40
CA SER A 946 24.95 11.22 -30.85
C SER A 946 24.61 10.80 -29.41
N LEU A 947 24.98 9.59 -28.99
CA LEU A 947 24.75 9.12 -27.61
C LEU A 947 25.78 9.68 -26.61
N GLN A 948 26.75 10.49 -27.06
CA GLN A 948 27.65 11.21 -26.16
C GLN A 948 26.90 12.13 -25.20
N LEU A 949 25.80 12.74 -25.65
CA LEU A 949 24.94 13.57 -24.80
C LEU A 949 24.39 12.79 -23.61
N VAL A 950 23.88 11.58 -23.86
CA VAL A 950 23.33 10.69 -22.82
C VAL A 950 24.43 10.26 -21.86
N ALA A 951 25.63 9.96 -22.36
CA ALA A 951 26.78 9.62 -21.53
C ALA A 951 27.21 10.79 -20.62
N ASP A 952 27.22 12.02 -21.14
CA ASP A 952 27.55 13.22 -20.38
C ASP A 952 26.48 13.51 -19.30
N MET A 953 25.20 13.30 -19.61
CA MET A 953 24.10 13.41 -18.63
C MET A 953 24.25 12.38 -17.51
N ILE A 954 24.39 11.09 -17.84
CA ILE A 954 24.60 10.01 -16.86
C ILE A 954 25.83 10.33 -15.99
N LYS A 955 26.93 10.77 -16.61
CA LYS A 955 28.13 11.16 -15.89
C LYS A 955 27.84 12.26 -14.87
N MET A 956 27.08 13.30 -15.21
CA MET A 956 26.78 14.38 -14.26
C MET A 956 25.80 13.96 -13.15
N PHE A 957 24.84 13.06 -13.44
CA PHE A 957 23.89 12.53 -12.44
C PHE A 957 24.55 11.60 -11.41
N PHE A 958 25.50 10.76 -11.83
CA PHE A 958 26.16 9.79 -10.95
C PHE A 958 27.47 10.31 -10.35
N LYS A 959 27.98 11.45 -10.82
CA LYS A 959 29.17 12.07 -10.24
C LYS A 959 28.83 12.67 -8.88
N GLU A 960 29.71 12.42 -7.91
CA GLU A 960 29.60 12.93 -6.55
C GLU A 960 29.37 14.46 -6.54
N ASP A 961 28.31 14.90 -5.87
CA ASP A 961 28.03 16.32 -5.59
C ASP A 961 28.69 16.68 -4.26
N TRP A 962 29.87 17.29 -4.36
CA TRP A 962 30.68 17.72 -3.23
C TRP A 962 30.50 19.22 -2.98
N ILE A 963 30.23 19.59 -1.72
CA ILE A 963 30.19 20.98 -1.24
C ILE A 963 31.43 21.22 -0.36
N PRO A 964 32.32 22.15 -0.72
CA PRO A 964 33.48 22.46 0.10
C PRO A 964 33.08 22.92 1.50
N LYS A 965 33.76 22.43 2.55
CA LYS A 965 33.43 22.79 3.95
C LYS A 965 33.59 24.29 4.26
N PHE A 966 34.40 24.99 3.48
CA PHE A 966 34.68 26.43 3.62
C PHE A 966 33.72 27.31 2.82
N SER A 967 32.77 26.73 2.07
CA SER A 967 31.77 27.46 1.28
C SER A 967 30.52 27.79 2.10
N ASP A 968 29.82 28.87 1.74
CA ASP A 968 28.48 29.15 2.24
C ASP A 968 27.47 28.21 1.58
N ARG A 969 27.02 27.19 2.32
CA ARG A 969 26.20 26.10 1.75
C ARG A 969 24.90 26.57 1.11
N VAL A 970 24.28 27.62 1.64
CA VAL A 970 22.97 28.10 1.15
C VAL A 970 23.18 28.82 -0.16
N ILE A 971 24.08 29.80 -0.19
CA ILE A 971 24.35 30.59 -1.39
C ILE A 971 25.00 29.72 -2.48
N PHE A 972 25.91 28.81 -2.10
CA PHE A 972 26.57 27.87 -3.01
C PHE A 972 25.57 26.93 -3.69
N THR A 973 24.51 26.53 -3.00
CA THR A 973 23.48 25.66 -3.58
C THR A 973 22.47 26.44 -4.42
N LEU A 974 22.12 27.67 -4.01
CA LEU A 974 21.14 28.51 -4.71
C LEU A 974 21.69 29.13 -6.00
N ALA A 975 22.97 29.50 -6.04
CA ALA A 975 23.57 30.15 -7.22
C ALA A 975 23.33 29.38 -8.55
N PRO A 976 23.65 28.07 -8.68
CA PRO A 976 23.37 27.32 -9.91
C PRO A 976 21.87 27.21 -10.23
N MET A 977 21.01 27.12 -9.21
CA MET A 977 19.56 27.07 -9.41
C MET A 977 19.02 28.38 -9.95
N ILE A 978 19.48 29.51 -9.43
CA ILE A 978 19.08 30.84 -9.88
C ILE A 978 19.54 31.07 -11.32
N ALA A 979 20.80 30.76 -11.65
CA ALA A 979 21.33 30.91 -13.01
C ALA A 979 20.56 30.09 -14.04
N PHE A 980 20.29 28.82 -13.72
CA PHE A 980 19.53 27.94 -14.61
C PHE A 980 18.08 28.39 -14.76
N THR A 981 17.41 28.68 -13.64
CA THR A 981 15.98 29.01 -13.63
C THR A 981 15.71 30.36 -14.27
N SER A 982 16.57 31.37 -14.05
CA SER A 982 16.39 32.69 -14.65
C SER A 982 16.47 32.63 -16.19
N LEU A 983 17.46 31.93 -16.74
CA LEU A 983 17.62 31.77 -18.19
C LEU A 983 16.53 30.90 -18.82
N LEU A 984 16.04 29.89 -18.08
CA LEU A 984 14.93 29.04 -18.52
C LEU A 984 13.60 29.80 -18.52
N LEU A 985 13.31 30.56 -17.45
CA LEU A 985 12.11 31.40 -17.38
C LEU A 985 12.15 32.55 -18.39
N ALA A 986 13.34 33.03 -18.76
CA ALA A 986 13.50 34.06 -19.79
C ALA A 986 12.97 33.60 -21.16
N PHE A 987 12.91 32.28 -21.41
CA PHE A 987 12.29 31.74 -22.62
C PHE A 987 10.75 31.72 -22.57
N ALA A 988 10.13 31.81 -21.39
CA ALA A 988 8.67 31.65 -21.24
C ALA A 988 7.85 32.69 -22.03
N ILE A 989 8.42 33.87 -22.26
CA ILE A 989 7.79 34.94 -23.03
C ILE A 989 8.00 34.83 -24.54
N VAL A 990 8.81 33.87 -25.00
CA VAL A 990 9.17 33.73 -26.41
C VAL A 990 8.06 32.98 -27.15
N PRO A 991 7.37 33.61 -28.10
CA PRO A 991 6.27 32.99 -28.82
C PRO A 991 6.79 32.11 -29.98
N VAL A 992 6.59 30.80 -29.87
CA VAL A 992 7.10 29.83 -30.86
C VAL A 992 6.10 29.61 -32.01
N SER A 993 4.80 29.81 -31.73
CA SER A 993 3.74 29.86 -32.74
C SER A 993 2.54 30.67 -32.20
N PRO A 994 1.56 31.06 -33.03
CA PRO A 994 0.41 31.86 -32.59
C PRO A 994 -0.40 31.28 -31.43
N SER A 995 -0.39 29.95 -31.24
CA SER A 995 -1.12 29.26 -30.16
C SER A 995 -0.22 28.61 -29.10
N TRP A 996 1.11 28.72 -29.27
CA TRP A 996 2.09 28.15 -28.35
C TRP A 996 3.03 29.24 -27.82
N VAL A 997 2.60 29.82 -26.70
CA VAL A 997 3.35 30.74 -25.85
C VAL A 997 3.12 30.31 -24.40
N VAL A 998 4.15 30.34 -23.55
CA VAL A 998 4.01 29.94 -22.14
C VAL A 998 3.37 31.06 -21.32
N ALA A 999 3.83 32.30 -21.51
CA ALA A 999 3.29 33.48 -20.87
C ALA A 999 3.27 34.67 -21.84
N ASP A 1000 2.06 35.13 -22.20
CA ASP A 1000 1.88 36.31 -23.03
C ASP A 1000 1.81 37.57 -22.14
N LEU A 1001 2.94 38.24 -21.96
CA LEU A 1001 3.09 39.36 -21.03
C LEU A 1001 3.21 40.69 -21.78
N ASN A 1002 2.39 41.68 -21.38
CA ASN A 1002 2.49 43.06 -21.86
C ASN A 1002 3.86 43.70 -21.57
N ILE A 1003 4.63 43.16 -20.62
CA ILE A 1003 5.97 43.61 -20.23
C ILE A 1003 7.07 42.63 -20.65
N GLY A 1004 6.85 41.83 -21.69
CA GLY A 1004 7.74 40.73 -22.11
C GLY A 1004 9.23 41.12 -22.18
N ILE A 1005 9.60 42.17 -22.90
CA ILE A 1005 11.01 42.60 -22.99
C ILE A 1005 11.59 42.98 -21.63
N LEU A 1006 10.83 43.66 -20.77
CA LEU A 1006 11.29 44.05 -19.44
C LEU A 1006 11.48 42.82 -18.55
N PHE A 1007 10.62 41.82 -18.68
CA PHE A 1007 10.75 40.54 -17.99
C PHE A 1007 12.02 39.79 -18.39
N PHE A 1008 12.36 39.78 -19.69
CA PHE A 1008 13.64 39.23 -20.15
C PHE A 1008 14.83 39.95 -19.54
N LEU A 1009 14.85 41.29 -19.57
CA LEU A 1009 15.94 42.08 -18.99
C LEU A 1009 16.07 41.83 -17.47
N MET A 1010 14.95 41.74 -16.75
CA MET A 1010 14.94 41.41 -15.32
C MET A 1010 15.58 40.04 -15.05
N LEU A 1011 15.24 39.02 -15.83
CA LEU A 1011 15.78 37.66 -15.65
C LEU A 1011 17.24 37.55 -16.10
N ALA A 1012 17.63 38.27 -17.14
CA ALA A 1012 19.02 38.40 -17.57
C ALA A 1012 19.87 39.04 -16.46
N GLY A 1013 19.39 40.12 -15.84
CA GLY A 1013 20.04 40.75 -14.68
C GLY A 1013 20.11 39.82 -13.45
N LEU A 1014 19.06 39.03 -13.19
CA LEU A 1014 19.07 38.04 -12.10
C LEU A 1014 20.15 36.95 -12.31
N ALA A 1015 20.42 36.55 -13.56
CA ALA A 1015 21.50 35.61 -13.88
C ALA A 1015 22.89 36.16 -13.49
N VAL A 1016 23.10 37.48 -13.57
CA VAL A 1016 24.37 38.12 -13.17
C VAL A 1016 24.62 37.97 -11.67
N TYR A 1017 23.58 38.13 -10.83
CA TYR A 1017 23.70 37.91 -9.39
C TYR A 1017 24.06 36.46 -9.06
N ALA A 1018 23.55 35.50 -9.81
CA ALA A 1018 23.90 34.09 -9.63
C ALA A 1018 25.39 33.83 -9.86
N VAL A 1019 25.99 34.46 -10.87
CA VAL A 1019 27.44 34.38 -11.13
C VAL A 1019 28.25 34.98 -9.97
N LEU A 1020 27.85 36.14 -9.47
CA LEU A 1020 28.50 36.79 -8.33
C LEU A 1020 28.41 35.93 -7.05
N PHE A 1021 27.21 35.40 -6.77
CA PHE A 1021 26.97 34.50 -5.65
C PHE A 1021 27.76 33.19 -5.77
N ALA A 1022 27.94 32.67 -6.98
CA ALA A 1022 28.74 31.47 -7.20
C ALA A 1022 30.21 31.69 -6.80
N GLY A 1023 30.81 32.81 -7.22
CA GLY A 1023 32.19 33.16 -6.85
C GLY A 1023 32.37 33.50 -5.38
N TRP A 1024 31.43 34.25 -4.79
CA TRP A 1024 31.48 34.65 -3.38
C TRP A 1024 31.30 33.46 -2.43
N SER A 1025 30.28 32.64 -2.66
CA SER A 1025 29.97 31.48 -1.80
C SER A 1025 31.04 30.40 -1.81
N SER A 1026 31.79 30.28 -2.92
CA SER A 1026 32.90 29.34 -3.06
C SER A 1026 34.07 29.62 -2.12
N ASN A 1027 34.19 30.85 -1.58
CA ASN A 1027 35.26 31.27 -0.67
C ASN A 1027 36.68 30.93 -1.18
N ASN A 1028 36.85 30.96 -2.51
CA ASN A 1028 38.11 30.81 -3.24
C ASN A 1028 38.42 32.12 -3.97
N LYS A 1029 39.64 32.65 -3.81
CA LYS A 1029 40.06 33.92 -4.41
C LYS A 1029 39.98 33.89 -5.94
N TYR A 1030 40.30 32.77 -6.58
CA TYR A 1030 40.24 32.63 -8.04
C TYR A 1030 38.80 32.62 -8.54
N SER A 1031 37.90 31.89 -7.86
CA SER A 1031 36.47 31.90 -8.19
C SER A 1031 35.83 33.27 -8.04
N LEU A 1032 36.21 34.02 -7.00
CA LEU A 1032 35.72 35.37 -6.78
C LEU A 1032 36.23 36.35 -7.85
N LEU A 1033 37.52 36.29 -8.22
CA LEU A 1033 38.09 37.13 -9.28
C LEU A 1033 37.46 36.84 -10.65
N GLY A 1034 37.23 35.56 -10.98
CA GLY A 1034 36.51 35.15 -12.18
C GLY A 1034 35.06 35.66 -12.21
N ALA A 1035 34.33 35.51 -11.10
CA ALA A 1035 32.95 36.00 -10.97
C ALA A 1035 32.83 37.52 -11.08
N MET A 1036 33.76 38.28 -10.47
CA MET A 1036 33.76 39.75 -10.54
C MET A 1036 33.98 40.25 -11.97
N ARG A 1037 34.91 39.63 -12.73
CA ARG A 1037 35.17 39.99 -14.13
C ARG A 1037 33.98 39.68 -15.03
N ALA A 1038 33.38 38.49 -14.86
CA ALA A 1038 32.18 38.09 -15.57
C ALA A 1038 31.00 39.04 -15.30
N SER A 1039 30.75 39.35 -14.03
CA SER A 1039 29.66 40.24 -13.61
C SER A 1039 29.86 41.66 -14.14
N ALA A 1040 31.07 42.22 -14.06
CA ALA A 1040 31.38 43.55 -14.55
C ALA A 1040 31.22 43.66 -16.08
N GLN A 1041 31.58 42.59 -16.82
CA GLN A 1041 31.33 42.52 -18.25
C GLN A 1041 29.84 42.47 -18.55
N THR A 1042 29.10 41.54 -17.96
CA THR A 1042 27.69 41.34 -18.27
C THR A 1042 26.87 42.58 -17.94
N LEU A 1043 27.11 43.22 -16.79
CA LEU A 1043 26.46 44.48 -16.41
C LEU A 1043 26.75 45.61 -17.40
N SER A 1044 28.00 45.71 -17.89
CA SER A 1044 28.36 46.73 -18.87
C SER A 1044 27.61 46.53 -20.21
N TYR A 1045 27.45 45.29 -20.65
CA TYR A 1045 26.80 44.96 -21.91
C TYR A 1045 25.26 44.91 -21.83
N GLU A 1046 24.70 44.70 -20.64
CA GLU A 1046 23.25 44.70 -20.40
C GLU A 1046 22.60 46.06 -20.68
N VAL A 1047 23.29 47.16 -20.37
CA VAL A 1047 22.84 48.51 -20.71
C VAL A 1047 22.65 48.65 -22.22
N PHE A 1048 23.60 48.14 -23.02
CA PHE A 1048 23.52 48.19 -24.48
C PHE A 1048 22.48 47.22 -25.03
N LEU A 1049 22.33 46.04 -24.40
CA LEU A 1049 21.29 45.08 -24.73
C LEU A 1049 19.91 45.73 -24.63
N GLY A 1050 19.59 46.38 -23.51
CA GLY A 1050 18.32 47.09 -23.33
C GLY A 1050 18.11 48.23 -24.33
N LEU A 1051 19.12 49.10 -24.50
CA LEU A 1051 19.03 50.25 -25.42
C LEU A 1051 18.87 49.83 -26.89
N SER A 1052 19.51 48.74 -27.31
CA SER A 1052 19.40 48.22 -28.69
C SER A 1052 17.99 47.77 -29.06
N LEU A 1053 17.16 47.41 -28.06
CA LEU A 1053 15.77 47.00 -28.25
C LEU A 1053 14.79 48.17 -28.35
N MET A 1054 15.15 49.35 -27.85
CA MET A 1054 14.21 50.49 -27.79
C MET A 1054 13.75 50.96 -29.17
N GLY A 1055 14.59 50.81 -30.21
CA GLY A 1055 14.19 51.13 -31.58
C GLY A 1055 13.09 50.19 -32.11
N VAL A 1056 13.18 48.89 -31.79
CA VAL A 1056 12.15 47.89 -32.14
C VAL A 1056 10.86 48.15 -31.36
N VAL A 1057 10.96 48.45 -30.06
CA VAL A 1057 9.79 48.77 -29.22
C VAL A 1057 9.09 50.04 -29.71
N ALA A 1058 9.84 51.09 -30.06
CA ALA A 1058 9.28 52.33 -30.57
C ALA A 1058 8.54 52.14 -31.90
N GLN A 1059 9.00 51.21 -32.76
CA GLN A 1059 8.32 50.89 -34.02
C GLN A 1059 7.09 50.00 -33.83
N ALA A 1060 7.14 49.05 -32.90
CA ALA A 1060 6.03 48.14 -32.61
C ALA A 1060 4.94 48.77 -31.74
N GLY A 1061 5.26 49.78 -30.93
CA GLY A 1061 4.34 50.40 -29.97
C GLY A 1061 3.97 49.50 -28.78
N SER A 1062 4.66 48.37 -28.60
CA SER A 1062 4.36 47.36 -27.57
C SER A 1062 5.65 46.73 -27.03
N PHE A 1063 5.64 46.35 -25.74
CA PHE A 1063 6.67 45.53 -25.11
C PHE A 1063 6.33 44.03 -25.15
N ASN A 1064 5.16 43.68 -25.69
CA ASN A 1064 4.70 42.30 -25.89
C ASN A 1064 5.40 41.66 -27.10
N MET A 1065 5.93 40.45 -26.91
CA MET A 1065 6.69 39.74 -27.94
C MET A 1065 5.84 39.29 -29.12
N ALA A 1066 4.56 38.93 -28.91
CA ALA A 1066 3.65 38.52 -29.96
C ALA A 1066 3.28 39.71 -30.87
N ASP A 1067 3.01 40.88 -30.28
CA ASP A 1067 2.73 42.11 -31.02
C ASP A 1067 3.91 42.53 -31.90
N ILE A 1068 5.14 42.42 -31.38
CA ILE A 1068 6.37 42.72 -32.12
C ILE A 1068 6.55 41.79 -33.32
N VAL A 1069 6.22 40.50 -33.18
CA VAL A 1069 6.26 39.56 -34.32
C VAL A 1069 5.22 39.92 -35.37
N ASN A 1070 3.99 40.23 -34.95
CA ASN A 1070 2.91 40.60 -35.86
C ASN A 1070 3.19 41.92 -36.61
N ASN A 1071 3.86 42.89 -35.98
CA ASN A 1071 4.29 44.14 -36.62
C ASN A 1071 5.26 43.89 -37.81
N GLN A 1072 6.02 42.78 -37.76
CA GLN A 1072 7.00 42.39 -38.78
C GLN A 1072 6.41 41.59 -39.96
N ALA A 1073 5.08 41.53 -40.09
CA ALA A 1073 4.42 40.74 -41.14
C ALA A 1073 4.80 41.16 -42.58
N HIS A 1074 5.04 42.46 -42.81
CA HIS A 1074 5.36 43.00 -44.14
C HIS A 1074 6.84 43.34 -44.33
N LEU A 1075 7.54 43.80 -43.29
CA LEU A 1075 8.95 44.15 -43.31
C LEU A 1075 9.63 43.67 -42.03
N TRP A 1076 10.77 42.99 -42.14
CA TRP A 1076 11.53 42.53 -40.98
C TRP A 1076 12.29 43.68 -40.33
N ASN A 1077 12.31 43.70 -39.00
CA ASN A 1077 12.94 44.77 -38.21
C ASN A 1077 14.47 44.87 -38.43
N ILE A 1078 15.14 43.85 -38.95
CA ILE A 1078 16.56 43.93 -39.32
C ILE A 1078 16.87 45.08 -40.31
N ILE A 1079 15.93 45.40 -41.20
CA ILE A 1079 16.14 46.45 -42.22
C ILE A 1079 16.14 47.85 -41.57
N PRO A 1080 15.09 48.27 -40.84
CA PRO A 1080 15.09 49.56 -40.17
C PRO A 1080 15.99 49.63 -38.93
N GLN A 1081 16.23 48.51 -38.24
CA GLN A 1081 16.99 48.45 -36.98
C GLN A 1081 18.32 47.71 -37.13
N PHE A 1082 19.02 47.86 -38.26
CA PHE A 1082 20.25 47.09 -38.53
C PHE A 1082 21.33 47.28 -37.46
N PHE A 1083 21.58 48.53 -37.05
CA PHE A 1083 22.55 48.81 -36.00
C PHE A 1083 22.08 48.37 -34.61
N GLY A 1084 20.76 48.40 -34.36
CA GLY A 1084 20.14 47.78 -33.18
C GLY A 1084 20.35 46.26 -33.15
N PHE A 1085 20.17 45.57 -34.28
CA PHE A 1085 20.42 44.14 -34.40
C PHE A 1085 21.88 43.78 -34.12
N VAL A 1086 22.84 44.47 -34.75
CA VAL A 1086 24.28 44.17 -34.58
C VAL A 1086 24.71 44.34 -33.12
N THR A 1087 24.26 45.42 -32.48
CA THR A 1087 24.58 45.71 -31.08
C THR A 1087 23.88 44.74 -30.12
N PHE A 1088 22.62 44.36 -30.38
CA PHE A 1088 21.90 43.33 -29.64
C PHE A 1088 22.58 41.96 -29.76
N ALA A 1089 23.00 41.57 -30.97
CA ALA A 1089 23.68 40.30 -31.19
C ALA A 1089 25.03 40.24 -30.46
N ILE A 1090 25.82 41.31 -30.50
CA ILE A 1090 27.09 41.40 -29.76
C ILE A 1090 26.86 41.33 -28.25
N ALA A 1091 25.92 42.12 -27.72
CA ALA A 1091 25.58 42.09 -26.30
C ALA A 1091 25.01 40.74 -25.87
N GLY A 1092 24.23 40.08 -26.75
CA GLY A 1092 23.70 38.74 -26.53
C GLY A 1092 24.79 37.67 -26.39
N VAL A 1093 25.87 37.74 -27.17
CA VAL A 1093 27.04 36.85 -27.01
C VAL A 1093 27.73 37.09 -25.66
N ALA A 1094 27.85 38.36 -25.24
CA ALA A 1094 28.43 38.72 -23.94
C ALA A 1094 27.61 38.21 -22.75
N VAL A 1095 26.27 38.32 -22.81
CA VAL A 1095 25.35 37.83 -21.77
C VAL A 1095 25.34 36.30 -21.67
N CYS A 1096 25.59 35.60 -22.77
CA CYS A 1096 25.69 34.14 -22.76
C CYS A 1096 27.05 33.61 -22.28
N HIS A 1097 27.98 34.49 -21.87
CA HIS A 1097 29.36 34.14 -21.50
C HIS A 1097 30.08 33.28 -22.54
N ARG A 1098 29.89 33.58 -23.84
CA ARG A 1098 30.51 32.83 -24.93
C ARG A 1098 31.67 33.56 -25.58
N HIS A 1099 32.65 32.79 -26.02
CA HIS A 1099 33.80 33.26 -26.79
C HIS A 1099 33.36 34.14 -27.96
N PRO A 1100 33.92 35.34 -28.15
CA PRO A 1100 35.12 35.93 -27.54
C PRO A 1100 34.94 36.64 -26.17
N PHE A 1101 33.72 36.67 -25.63
CA PHE A 1101 33.37 37.36 -24.38
C PHE A 1101 33.32 36.41 -23.16
N ASP A 1102 34.08 35.32 -23.20
CA ASP A 1102 34.18 34.34 -22.12
C ASP A 1102 35.39 34.68 -21.22
N GLN A 1103 35.25 35.77 -20.45
CA GLN A 1103 36.29 36.27 -19.54
C GLN A 1103 36.40 35.57 -18.17
N PRO A 1104 35.42 34.79 -17.65
CA PRO A 1104 35.65 33.99 -16.43
C PRO A 1104 36.83 33.02 -16.58
N GLU A 1105 37.04 32.44 -17.77
CA GLU A 1105 38.16 31.55 -18.10
C GLU A 1105 39.43 32.33 -18.52
N ALA A 1106 40.28 32.75 -17.55
CA ALA A 1106 41.58 33.34 -17.88
C ALA A 1106 42.67 32.27 -18.00
N GLU A 1107 43.39 32.21 -19.13
CA GLU A 1107 44.54 31.29 -19.33
C GLU A 1107 45.65 31.48 -18.29
N GLN A 1108 45.82 32.69 -17.75
CA GLN A 1108 46.81 33.00 -16.72
C GLN A 1108 46.48 32.37 -15.35
N GLU A 1109 45.21 32.01 -15.10
CA GLU A 1109 44.73 31.45 -13.83
C GLU A 1109 44.51 29.93 -13.92
N LEU A 1110 44.53 29.32 -15.12
CA LEU A 1110 44.26 27.90 -15.38
C LEU A 1110 43.02 27.35 -14.66
N ALA A 1111 41.98 28.16 -14.52
CA ALA A 1111 40.80 27.82 -13.73
C ALA A 1111 39.51 28.31 -14.41
N ASP A 1112 38.47 27.48 -14.37
CA ASP A 1112 37.14 27.69 -15.01
C ASP A 1112 36.29 28.71 -14.22
N GLY A 1113 36.87 29.88 -13.92
CA GLY A 1113 36.21 31.01 -13.26
C GLY A 1113 35.40 30.65 -12.01
N TYR A 1114 34.10 30.96 -12.01
CA TYR A 1114 33.21 30.70 -10.89
C TYR A 1114 32.75 29.23 -10.79
N HIS A 1115 33.09 28.38 -11.76
CA HIS A 1115 32.75 26.94 -11.76
C HIS A 1115 33.73 26.08 -10.95
N ILE A 1116 34.91 26.60 -10.58
CA ILE A 1116 36.05 25.84 -10.02
C ILE A 1116 35.65 24.85 -8.91
N GLU A 1117 34.80 25.29 -7.98
CA GLU A 1117 34.43 24.49 -6.79
C GLU A 1117 33.17 23.64 -7.02
N TYR A 1118 32.48 23.79 -8.15
CA TYR A 1118 31.21 23.10 -8.44
C TYR A 1118 31.44 21.72 -9.05
N SER A 1119 30.66 20.74 -8.58
CA SER A 1119 30.72 19.35 -9.04
C SER A 1119 29.32 18.75 -9.26
N GLY A 1120 29.26 17.54 -9.82
CA GLY A 1120 28.01 16.80 -10.07
C GLY A 1120 26.94 17.62 -10.80
N MET A 1121 25.72 17.57 -10.27
CA MET A 1121 24.55 18.25 -10.85
C MET A 1121 24.61 19.78 -10.75
N LYS A 1122 25.24 20.34 -9.71
CA LYS A 1122 25.31 21.80 -9.55
C LYS A 1122 26.16 22.45 -10.63
N PHE A 1123 27.28 21.82 -11.00
CA PHE A 1123 28.03 22.20 -12.18
C PHE A 1123 27.20 22.02 -13.46
N GLY A 1124 26.49 20.90 -13.57
CA GLY A 1124 25.59 20.62 -14.69
C GLY A 1124 24.54 21.72 -14.93
N LEU A 1125 23.98 22.30 -13.85
CA LEU A 1125 22.98 23.37 -13.94
C LEU A 1125 23.56 24.67 -14.53
N PHE A 1126 24.77 25.08 -14.13
CA PHE A 1126 25.45 26.23 -14.77
C PHE A 1126 25.73 25.94 -16.24
N PHE A 1127 26.30 24.77 -16.52
CA PHE A 1127 26.68 24.38 -17.87
C PHE A 1127 25.48 24.34 -18.82
N VAL A 1128 24.38 23.68 -18.43
CA VAL A 1128 23.14 23.64 -19.22
C VAL A 1128 22.48 25.02 -19.28
N GLY A 1129 22.50 25.78 -18.19
CA GLY A 1129 21.97 27.14 -18.11
C GLY A 1129 22.58 28.07 -19.16
N GLU A 1130 23.89 28.07 -19.35
CA GLU A 1130 24.56 28.88 -20.38
C GLU A 1130 24.15 28.48 -21.81
N TYR A 1131 23.92 27.19 -22.08
CA TYR A 1131 23.39 26.74 -23.37
C TYR A 1131 21.93 27.14 -23.57
N ILE A 1132 21.11 27.10 -22.52
CA ILE A 1132 19.75 27.66 -22.55
C ILE A 1132 19.84 29.16 -22.87
N GLY A 1133 20.80 29.89 -22.30
CA GLY A 1133 21.07 31.28 -22.66
C GLY A 1133 21.27 31.49 -24.17
N ILE A 1134 22.10 30.65 -24.82
CA ILE A 1134 22.29 30.71 -26.29
C ILE A 1134 20.97 30.47 -27.04
N VAL A 1135 20.19 29.47 -26.62
CA VAL A 1135 18.89 29.15 -27.23
C VAL A 1135 17.94 30.34 -27.08
N THR A 1136 17.80 30.90 -25.88
CA THR A 1136 16.93 32.03 -25.57
C THR A 1136 17.33 33.28 -26.33
N VAL A 1137 18.60 33.67 -26.34
CA VAL A 1137 19.06 34.86 -27.08
C VAL A 1137 18.91 34.68 -28.58
N SER A 1138 19.21 33.49 -29.12
CA SER A 1138 18.98 33.20 -30.54
C SER A 1138 17.50 33.30 -30.91
N ALA A 1139 16.62 32.77 -30.06
CA ALA A 1139 15.18 32.84 -30.23
C ALA A 1139 14.64 34.29 -30.14
N LEU A 1140 15.23 35.12 -29.28
CA LEU A 1140 14.92 36.54 -29.20
C LEU A 1140 15.39 37.31 -30.43
N ILE A 1141 16.57 37.02 -30.98
CA ILE A 1141 17.01 37.62 -32.26
C ILE A 1141 15.96 37.35 -33.34
N VAL A 1142 15.47 36.11 -33.43
CA VAL A 1142 14.45 35.71 -34.41
C VAL A 1142 13.12 36.43 -34.18
N THR A 1143 12.68 36.50 -32.92
CA THR A 1143 11.44 37.15 -32.52
C THR A 1143 11.46 38.66 -32.80
N LEU A 1144 12.57 39.33 -32.48
CA LEU A 1144 12.66 40.78 -32.48
C LEU A 1144 13.06 41.37 -33.84
N PHE A 1145 13.88 40.66 -34.64
CA PHE A 1145 14.47 41.20 -35.87
C PHE A 1145 14.11 40.44 -37.17
N PHE A 1146 13.71 39.16 -37.08
CA PHE A 1146 13.50 38.29 -38.26
C PHE A 1146 12.06 37.76 -38.36
N GLY A 1147 11.08 38.50 -37.84
CA GLY A 1147 9.66 38.20 -37.99
C GLY A 1147 9.17 36.93 -37.30
N GLY A 1148 9.87 36.43 -36.27
CA GLY A 1148 9.43 35.30 -35.46
C GLY A 1148 9.04 34.08 -36.29
N TRP A 1149 7.79 33.64 -36.12
CA TRP A 1149 7.20 32.48 -36.80
C TRP A 1149 6.72 32.75 -38.25
N HIS A 1150 6.80 33.99 -38.77
CA HIS A 1150 6.37 34.30 -40.14
C HIS A 1150 7.31 33.72 -41.20
N GLY A 1151 6.76 32.93 -42.13
CA GLY A 1151 7.45 32.29 -43.24
C GLY A 1151 6.55 32.00 -44.45
N PRO A 1152 7.13 31.79 -45.64
CA PRO A 1152 6.37 31.71 -46.89
C PRO A 1152 5.61 30.39 -47.10
N TRP A 1153 6.08 29.24 -46.60
CA TRP A 1153 5.48 27.93 -46.92
C TRP A 1153 5.55 26.83 -45.84
N LEU A 1154 6.40 26.95 -44.81
CA LEU A 1154 6.50 25.93 -43.74
C LEU A 1154 5.59 26.29 -42.54
N PRO A 1155 5.17 25.29 -41.73
CA PRO A 1155 4.47 25.54 -40.48
C PRO A 1155 5.20 26.57 -39.60
N PRO A 1156 4.48 27.48 -38.92
CA PRO A 1156 5.07 28.59 -38.16
C PRO A 1156 6.19 28.16 -37.19
N PHE A 1157 5.97 27.06 -36.48
CA PHE A 1157 6.94 26.47 -35.55
C PHE A 1157 8.26 26.05 -36.23
N ILE A 1158 8.19 25.41 -37.40
CA ILE A 1158 9.38 24.91 -38.11
C ILE A 1158 10.22 26.09 -38.59
N TRP A 1159 9.58 27.17 -39.02
CA TRP A 1159 10.28 28.35 -39.50
C TRP A 1159 10.98 29.12 -38.37
N PHE A 1160 10.30 29.25 -37.23
CA PHE A 1160 10.91 29.76 -36.02
C PHE A 1160 12.13 28.92 -35.59
N ALA A 1161 12.00 27.59 -35.59
CA ALA A 1161 13.06 26.67 -35.20
C ALA A 1161 14.27 26.74 -36.15
N LEU A 1162 14.07 26.80 -37.47
CA LEU A 1162 15.15 26.90 -38.46
C LEU A 1162 15.93 28.21 -38.34
N LYS A 1163 15.23 29.35 -38.19
CA LYS A 1163 15.89 30.64 -37.96
C LYS A 1163 16.65 30.65 -36.65
N THR A 1164 16.08 30.06 -35.59
CA THR A 1164 16.74 30.00 -34.27
C THR A 1164 18.00 29.12 -34.35
N ALA A 1165 17.92 27.97 -35.02
CA ALA A 1165 19.06 27.09 -35.24
C ALA A 1165 20.18 27.78 -36.06
N PHE A 1166 19.84 28.62 -37.04
CA PHE A 1166 20.82 29.42 -37.77
C PHE A 1166 21.63 30.34 -36.85
N PHE A 1167 20.98 31.08 -35.95
CA PHE A 1167 21.67 31.93 -34.98
C PHE A 1167 22.46 31.11 -33.96
N MET A 1168 21.95 29.96 -33.52
CA MET A 1168 22.71 29.04 -32.66
C MET A 1168 24.01 28.56 -33.33
N MET A 1169 23.98 28.23 -34.63
CA MET A 1169 25.18 27.89 -35.40
C MET A 1169 26.13 29.09 -35.56
N MET A 1170 25.59 30.31 -35.70
CA MET A 1170 26.38 31.54 -35.78
C MET A 1170 27.15 31.80 -34.48
N PHE A 1171 26.55 31.57 -33.31
CA PHE A 1171 27.25 31.65 -32.02
C PHE A 1171 28.46 30.70 -31.98
N ILE A 1172 28.30 29.47 -32.47
CA ILE A 1172 29.39 28.48 -32.53
C ILE A 1172 30.46 28.89 -33.56
N LEU A 1173 30.06 29.45 -34.70
CA LEU A 1173 30.99 29.94 -35.72
C LEU A 1173 31.83 31.11 -35.20
N ILE A 1174 31.23 32.05 -34.47
CA ILE A 1174 31.92 33.17 -33.84
C ILE A 1174 33.01 32.65 -32.88
N ARG A 1175 32.68 31.65 -32.05
CA ARG A 1175 33.66 30.95 -31.20
C ARG A 1175 34.80 30.30 -31.99
N ALA A 1176 34.49 29.73 -33.16
CA ALA A 1176 35.48 29.06 -33.99
C ALA A 1176 36.44 30.02 -34.71
N ALA A 1177 35.95 31.21 -35.09
CA ALA A 1177 36.62 32.11 -36.03
C ALA A 1177 37.32 33.31 -35.37
N LEU A 1178 36.80 33.85 -34.26
CA LEU A 1178 37.34 35.06 -33.64
C LEU A 1178 38.31 34.74 -32.49
N PRO A 1179 39.43 35.49 -32.35
CA PRO A 1179 40.34 35.37 -31.20
C PRO A 1179 39.73 35.97 -29.92
N ARG A 1180 40.25 35.58 -28.74
CA ARG A 1180 39.89 36.21 -27.44
C ARG A 1180 40.55 37.59 -27.31
N PRO A 1181 39.80 38.70 -27.25
CA PRO A 1181 40.32 40.02 -26.91
C PRO A 1181 40.59 40.14 -25.40
N ARG A 1182 41.48 41.07 -25.02
CA ARG A 1182 41.77 41.36 -23.62
C ARG A 1182 40.59 42.10 -22.96
N TYR A 1183 40.39 41.89 -21.66
CA TYR A 1183 39.28 42.48 -20.89
C TYR A 1183 39.12 44.01 -21.06
N ASP A 1184 40.22 44.76 -21.05
CA ASP A 1184 40.23 46.21 -21.28
C ASP A 1184 39.73 46.60 -22.68
N GLN A 1185 40.07 45.82 -23.70
CA GLN A 1185 39.62 46.02 -25.09
C GLN A 1185 38.13 45.73 -25.24
N VAL A 1186 37.63 44.68 -24.59
CA VAL A 1186 36.20 44.35 -24.52
C VAL A 1186 35.42 45.49 -23.89
N MET A 1187 35.82 45.93 -22.69
CA MET A 1187 35.18 47.06 -22.01
C MET A 1187 35.21 48.33 -22.87
N SER A 1188 36.37 48.65 -23.47
CA SER A 1188 36.50 49.82 -24.33
C SER A 1188 35.62 49.74 -25.58
N PHE A 1189 35.41 48.55 -26.15
CA PHE A 1189 34.57 48.36 -27.33
C PHE A 1189 33.09 48.59 -27.03
N GLY A 1190 32.59 48.08 -25.90
CA GLY A 1190 31.22 48.34 -25.45
C GLY A 1190 30.94 49.84 -25.31
N TRP A 1191 31.78 50.55 -24.56
CA TRP A 1191 31.56 51.97 -24.25
C TRP A 1191 31.87 52.93 -25.41
N LYS A 1192 32.93 52.69 -26.19
CA LYS A 1192 33.34 53.63 -27.26
C LYS A 1192 32.67 53.36 -28.60
N VAL A 1193 32.18 52.14 -28.84
CA VAL A 1193 31.62 51.75 -30.15
C VAL A 1193 30.16 51.35 -30.04
N CYS A 1194 29.81 50.40 -29.17
CA CYS A 1194 28.42 49.90 -29.10
C CYS A 1194 27.45 50.96 -28.57
N LEU A 1195 27.82 51.71 -27.52
CA LEU A 1195 26.97 52.75 -26.95
C LEU A 1195 26.64 53.87 -27.95
N PRO A 1196 27.61 54.55 -28.60
CA PRO A 1196 27.28 55.57 -29.57
C PRO A 1196 26.44 55.03 -30.74
N LEU A 1197 26.72 53.81 -31.19
CA LEU A 1197 26.00 53.19 -32.30
C LEU A 1197 24.53 52.90 -31.96
N THR A 1198 24.25 52.36 -30.77
CA THR A 1198 22.86 52.14 -30.29
C THR A 1198 22.08 53.44 -30.15
N LEU A 1199 22.71 54.48 -29.60
CA LEU A 1199 22.07 55.79 -29.41
C LEU A 1199 21.77 56.47 -30.76
N ILE A 1200 22.69 56.42 -31.72
CA ILE A 1200 22.45 56.94 -33.07
C ILE A 1200 21.28 56.19 -33.72
N ASN A 1201 21.25 54.86 -33.63
CA ASN A 1201 20.16 54.05 -34.17
C ASN A 1201 18.80 54.43 -33.56
N LEU A 1202 18.75 54.62 -32.24
CA LEU A 1202 17.54 55.02 -31.54
C LEU A 1202 17.09 56.44 -31.93
N LEU A 1203 18.01 57.40 -32.01
CA LEU A 1203 17.70 58.78 -32.40
C LEU A 1203 17.21 58.87 -33.85
N VAL A 1204 17.84 58.15 -34.77
CA VAL A 1204 17.39 58.07 -36.17
C VAL A 1204 16.01 57.43 -36.25
N THR A 1205 15.77 56.35 -35.49
CA THR A 1205 14.46 55.70 -35.42
C THR A 1205 13.38 56.67 -34.91
N ALA A 1206 13.66 57.39 -33.83
CA ALA A 1206 12.76 58.38 -33.27
C ALA A 1206 12.48 59.52 -34.26
N ALA A 1207 13.50 59.99 -35.00
CA ALA A 1207 13.35 61.01 -36.03
C ALA A 1207 12.49 60.52 -37.21
N VAL A 1208 12.65 59.26 -37.65
CA VAL A 1208 11.82 58.66 -38.71
C VAL A 1208 10.37 58.51 -38.25
N ILE A 1209 10.14 58.02 -37.02
CA ILE A 1209 8.79 57.91 -36.45
C ILE A 1209 8.13 59.29 -36.36
N LEU A 1210 8.86 60.31 -35.90
CA LEU A 1210 8.35 61.69 -35.82
C LEU A 1210 8.07 62.29 -37.20
N TYR A 1211 8.89 61.99 -38.21
CA TYR A 1211 8.67 62.43 -39.60
C TYR A 1211 7.46 61.74 -40.25
N GLN A 1212 7.14 60.53 -39.83
CA GLN A 1212 5.98 59.75 -40.31
C GLN A 1212 4.72 59.95 -39.48
N ALA A 1213 4.81 60.63 -38.33
CA ALA A 1213 3.67 60.99 -37.50
C ALA A 1213 2.84 62.07 -38.22
N PRO A 1214 1.51 61.89 -38.37
CA PRO A 1214 0.65 62.83 -39.08
C PRO A 1214 0.51 64.20 -38.38
#